data_AF-A0A3A4P7P7-F1
#
_entry.id   AF-A0A3A4P7P7-F1
#
_cell.length_a   1.000
_cell.length_b   1.000
_cell.length_c   1.000
_cell.angle_alpha   90.00
_cell.angle_beta   90.00
_cell.angle_gamma   90.00
#
_symmetry.space_group_name_H-M   'P 1'
#
loop_
_entity.id
_entity.type
_entity.pdbx_description
1 polymer ?
#
loop_
_entity_poly.entity_id
_entity_poly.type
_entity_poly.pdbx_seq_one_letter_code
_entity_poly.pdbx_strand_id
1 'polypeptide(L)'
;MSKSIPVGLKRTLSCIIGSESLIDHPAGLMLYSYDSSLQTGIPQLVLLPDTTEQIAEIVALLYREGVPYSARGAGTNLSGGSVPARGGVVICLSKMRRILQIDPVNQTARVQPGVTNLTLQQALQKQGFFFAPDPASQRVSTIGGNIAENSGGPHCLKYGVTTNHVLGMRVVTPAGEILEFGSDRLYTPGLDLPGLFIGSEGTLGIATEIICRILPLPRATRTMLAVYDATEDAGQTVSDIIAAGILPATLEMMDNLVIRAVEESLHAGYPTDAGAVLIIEVDGVEEALGWVVDRIESICRRNRVRDIRIAQSERERDFLWAGRRGAFGAVARLFPNYSVSDGTVPRAKLPEVLRRVAQIGKTYKLPIGNVFHAGDGNLHPLIFFDARDRGQLDHVHQAGREILIACAEAGGTISGEHGIGTEKIEAMPLVFGEREIELMRSIKRKIDPADLCNPGKILPPPDSGRGEQVEEEPGPGIKSTSAMGGVPLYEPKDVSELCALMKSLGSKGRTFAAVGGVALFPGLPHLCMPDAIIRTKKLRTIVEHDAANLTATAAAGLSLGELQKVLRKENQFLPLDAPPQSTLGGIVAAGLPGPRRYAYGSARDAVLGIKFADYTGRILKAGGKTVKNVAGYDYGKLLIGSWGTLGILTEITFRLLPLPECSACFVAGFERLADAGRAGARILEAGLSHSLLTLLNLRGLSVAATTAGHALPAGQYALIGGAEGFGPAVKRQMAEMQDICAGVSAESVAFEGNNYAEILGSVVQACYPHRHEDSFFGGCISVRPEDLCGTIEAIEKMERDAGVVSSVVTDVSTGTIFTYFSAGIEGPAAQDLGTVLREAIAGIRMVTLLGKAAGSFITGGSHSMWQRQMKEGFDPHSLLNPGLELW
;
A
#
# COMPACT_ATOMS: atom_id res chain seq x y z
N MET A 1 -9.85 -36.61 -0.36
CA MET A 1 -10.17 -37.00 1.02
C MET A 1 -8.89 -36.88 1.84
N SER A 2 -8.85 -36.02 2.86
CA SER A 2 -7.63 -35.88 3.70
C SER A 2 -7.45 -37.14 4.56
N LYS A 3 -6.21 -37.53 4.82
CA LYS A 3 -5.90 -38.62 5.75
C LYS A 3 -6.41 -38.24 7.15
N SER A 4 -6.89 -39.22 7.92
CA SER A 4 -7.19 -39.00 9.34
C SER A 4 -5.95 -38.54 10.09
N ILE A 5 -6.07 -37.53 10.96
CA ILE A 5 -4.97 -37.05 11.80
C ILE A 5 -4.48 -38.20 12.70
N PRO A 6 -3.18 -38.59 12.67
CA PRO A 6 -2.65 -39.64 13.52
C PRO A 6 -2.86 -39.34 15.02
N VAL A 7 -3.20 -40.37 15.81
CA VAL A 7 -3.42 -40.22 17.26
C VAL A 7 -2.19 -39.66 17.97
N GLY A 8 -0.99 -40.07 17.56
CA GLY A 8 0.27 -39.55 18.09
C GLY A 8 0.44 -38.05 17.82
N LEU A 9 0.10 -37.58 16.61
CA LEU A 9 0.16 -36.17 16.24
C LEU A 9 -0.77 -35.33 17.13
N LYS A 10 -2.02 -35.78 17.32
CA LYS A 10 -2.99 -35.08 18.18
C LYS A 10 -2.48 -34.94 19.63
N ARG A 11 -1.87 -35.99 20.18
CA ARG A 11 -1.31 -35.96 21.54
C ARG A 11 -0.18 -34.94 21.65
N THR A 12 0.73 -34.90 20.68
CA THR A 12 1.81 -33.90 20.64
C THR A 12 1.26 -32.49 20.54
N LEU A 13 0.30 -32.23 19.63
CA LEU A 13 -0.37 -30.93 19.52
C LEU A 13 -1.00 -30.51 20.85
N SER A 14 -1.68 -31.43 21.55
CA SER A 14 -2.23 -31.17 22.88
C SER A 14 -1.18 -30.83 23.94
N CYS A 15 0.05 -31.33 23.83
CA CYS A 15 1.15 -30.98 24.73
C CYS A 15 1.68 -29.56 24.47
N ILE A 16 1.63 -29.08 23.22
CA ILE A 16 2.10 -27.74 22.83
C ILE A 16 1.16 -26.64 23.36
N ILE A 17 -0.16 -26.81 23.17
CA ILE A 17 -1.15 -25.75 23.45
C ILE A 17 -2.04 -26.00 24.67
N GLY A 18 -1.90 -27.17 25.31
CA GLY A 18 -2.80 -27.65 26.36
C GLY A 18 -4.11 -28.24 25.80
N SER A 19 -4.67 -29.23 26.51
CA SER A 19 -5.87 -29.96 26.06
C SER A 19 -7.11 -29.08 25.92
N GLU A 20 -7.25 -28.05 26.76
CA GLU A 20 -8.37 -27.08 26.72
C GLU A 20 -8.35 -26.17 25.47
N SER A 21 -7.22 -26.11 24.76
CA SER A 21 -7.04 -25.29 23.55
C SER A 21 -7.21 -26.10 22.26
N LEU A 22 -7.62 -27.37 22.37
CA LEU A 22 -7.78 -28.29 21.24
C LEU A 22 -9.25 -28.74 21.15
N ILE A 23 -9.85 -28.56 19.98
CA ILE A 23 -11.24 -28.95 19.71
C ILE A 23 -11.25 -30.01 18.61
N ASP A 24 -11.87 -31.15 18.91
CA ASP A 24 -11.96 -32.33 18.05
C ASP A 24 -13.34 -32.99 18.03
N HIS A 25 -14.29 -32.48 18.82
CA HIS A 25 -15.64 -33.01 18.91
C HIS A 25 -16.53 -32.40 17.81
N PRO A 26 -17.49 -33.16 17.24
CA PRO A 26 -18.23 -32.73 16.04
C PRO A 26 -18.91 -31.37 16.14
N ALA A 27 -19.57 -31.07 17.26
CA ALA A 27 -20.26 -29.79 17.46
C ALA A 27 -19.29 -28.60 17.44
N GLY A 28 -18.11 -28.73 18.06
CA GLY A 28 -17.09 -27.70 18.05
C GLY A 28 -16.48 -27.51 16.66
N LEU A 29 -16.18 -28.58 15.94
CA LEU A 29 -15.63 -28.51 14.58
C LEU A 29 -16.58 -27.80 13.59
N MET A 30 -17.90 -27.97 13.76
CA MET A 30 -18.92 -27.33 12.93
C MET A 30 -18.92 -25.79 13.04
N LEU A 31 -18.53 -25.23 14.19
CA LEU A 31 -18.43 -23.76 14.37
C LEU A 31 -17.29 -23.13 13.55
N TYR A 32 -16.36 -23.95 13.06
CA TYR A 32 -15.22 -23.52 12.24
C TYR A 32 -15.35 -24.01 10.79
N SER A 33 -16.51 -24.54 10.40
CA SER A 33 -16.71 -25.12 9.07
C SER A 33 -17.21 -24.16 8.00
N TYR A 34 -17.52 -22.91 8.38
CA TYR A 34 -18.12 -21.91 7.49
C TYR A 34 -17.59 -20.52 7.83
N ASP A 35 -17.77 -19.57 6.92
CA ASP A 35 -17.67 -18.13 7.18
C ASP A 35 -18.93 -17.42 6.66
N SER A 36 -18.85 -16.13 6.34
CA SER A 36 -20.01 -15.38 5.84
C SER A 36 -20.32 -15.66 4.36
N SER A 37 -19.51 -16.47 3.67
CA SER A 37 -19.79 -16.93 2.31
C SER A 37 -20.78 -18.12 2.28
N LEU A 38 -21.14 -18.59 1.08
CA LEU A 38 -21.93 -19.81 0.90
C LEU A 38 -21.10 -21.11 1.03
N GLN A 39 -19.78 -21.00 1.25
CA GLN A 39 -18.85 -22.12 1.23
C GLN A 39 -18.74 -22.80 2.60
N THR A 40 -18.56 -24.13 2.59
CA THR A 40 -18.38 -24.90 3.83
C THR A 40 -17.30 -25.97 3.68
N GLY A 41 -16.66 -26.34 4.78
CA GLY A 41 -15.66 -27.40 4.87
C GLY A 41 -15.37 -27.73 6.33
N ILE A 42 -15.49 -28.99 6.74
CA ILE A 42 -15.35 -29.37 8.15
C ILE A 42 -13.87 -29.66 8.46
N PRO A 43 -13.26 -28.98 9.45
CA PRO A 43 -11.90 -29.30 9.88
C PRO A 43 -11.85 -30.61 10.67
N GLN A 44 -10.68 -31.24 10.72
CA GLN A 44 -10.42 -32.43 11.54
C GLN A 44 -10.01 -32.07 12.97
N LEU A 45 -9.46 -30.88 13.17
CA LEU A 45 -9.00 -30.37 14.46
C LEU A 45 -9.01 -28.84 14.45
N VAL A 46 -9.30 -28.22 15.58
CA VAL A 46 -9.11 -26.76 15.77
C VAL A 46 -8.17 -26.55 16.94
N LEU A 47 -7.18 -25.68 16.75
CA LEU A 47 -6.16 -25.32 17.74
C LEU A 47 -6.28 -23.84 18.08
N LEU A 48 -6.19 -23.49 19.35
CA LEU A 48 -6.23 -22.11 19.85
C LEU A 48 -4.92 -21.77 20.58
N PRO A 49 -3.81 -21.55 19.86
CA PRO A 49 -2.54 -21.16 20.45
C PRO A 49 -2.59 -19.71 20.99
N ASP A 50 -1.71 -19.39 21.95
CA ASP A 50 -1.61 -18.08 22.60
C ASP A 50 -0.26 -17.38 22.38
N THR A 51 0.76 -18.08 21.87
CA THR A 51 2.07 -17.50 21.54
C THR A 51 2.52 -17.78 20.11
N THR A 52 3.47 -16.96 19.64
CA THR A 52 4.12 -17.17 18.33
C THR A 52 4.86 -18.50 18.29
N GLU A 53 5.52 -18.86 19.39
CA GLU A 53 6.35 -20.06 19.50
C GLU A 53 5.50 -21.34 19.39
N GLN A 54 4.30 -21.36 19.99
CA GLN A 54 3.36 -22.46 19.81
C GLN A 54 2.91 -22.58 18.35
N ILE A 55 2.62 -21.46 17.67
CA ILE A 55 2.23 -21.48 16.26
C ILE A 55 3.37 -22.03 15.40
N ALA A 56 4.61 -21.58 15.64
CA ALA A 56 5.79 -22.09 14.96
C ALA A 56 5.96 -23.60 15.13
N GLU A 57 5.86 -24.10 16.37
CA GLU A 57 5.99 -25.53 16.66
C GLU A 57 4.85 -26.36 16.04
N ILE A 58 3.61 -25.86 16.10
CA ILE A 58 2.45 -26.48 15.44
C ILE A 58 2.68 -26.56 13.93
N VAL A 59 3.03 -25.45 13.28
CA VAL A 59 3.18 -25.40 11.82
C VAL A 59 4.31 -26.31 11.36
N ALA A 60 5.47 -26.29 12.03
CA ALA A 60 6.58 -27.20 11.72
C ALA A 60 6.18 -28.67 11.83
N LEU A 61 5.39 -29.01 12.86
CA LEU A 61 4.89 -30.37 13.09
C LEU A 61 3.89 -30.78 11.99
N LEU A 62 2.92 -29.92 11.65
CA LEU A 62 1.95 -30.19 10.59
C LEU A 62 2.63 -30.32 9.21
N TYR A 63 3.64 -29.49 8.95
CA TYR A 63 4.43 -29.55 7.72
C TYR A 63 5.17 -30.90 7.59
N ARG A 64 5.83 -31.35 8.66
CA ARG A 64 6.52 -32.66 8.69
C ARG A 64 5.57 -33.84 8.46
N GLU A 65 4.35 -33.75 8.99
CA GLU A 65 3.35 -34.81 8.88
C GLU A 65 2.50 -34.72 7.60
N GLY A 66 2.71 -33.69 6.76
CA GLY A 66 1.95 -33.49 5.53
C GLY A 66 0.47 -33.18 5.76
N VAL A 67 0.15 -32.48 6.86
CA VAL A 67 -1.23 -32.14 7.24
C VAL A 67 -1.52 -30.69 6.85
N PRO A 68 -2.55 -30.43 6.01
CA PRO A 68 -2.91 -29.08 5.64
C PRO A 68 -3.52 -28.32 6.82
N TYR A 69 -3.35 -27.01 6.82
CA TYR A 69 -3.90 -26.14 7.85
C TYR A 69 -4.36 -24.79 7.31
N SER A 70 -5.26 -24.14 8.04
CA SER A 70 -5.78 -22.81 7.74
C SER A 70 -5.72 -21.95 9.00
N ALA A 71 -5.10 -20.77 8.90
CA ALA A 71 -5.20 -19.77 9.97
C ALA A 71 -6.57 -19.11 9.93
N ARG A 72 -7.13 -18.80 11.10
CA ARG A 72 -8.46 -18.18 11.20
C ARG A 72 -8.52 -17.14 12.30
N GLY A 73 -9.00 -15.95 11.95
CA GLY A 73 -9.42 -14.91 12.90
C GLY A 73 -10.83 -15.20 13.45
N ALA A 74 -11.74 -14.25 13.26
CA ALA A 74 -13.14 -14.37 13.69
C ALA A 74 -14.05 -15.14 12.70
N GLY A 75 -13.58 -15.41 11.47
CA GLY A 75 -14.38 -16.11 10.45
C GLY A 75 -15.45 -15.25 9.77
N THR A 76 -15.20 -13.94 9.62
CA THR A 76 -16.13 -12.97 9.03
C THR A 76 -15.97 -12.83 7.51
N ASN A 77 -15.04 -13.56 6.89
CA ASN A 77 -14.72 -13.51 5.46
C ASN A 77 -15.97 -13.82 4.60
N LEU A 78 -16.03 -13.24 3.40
CA LEU A 78 -17.18 -13.33 2.47
C LEU A 78 -16.89 -14.14 1.20
N SER A 79 -15.69 -14.70 1.04
CA SER A 79 -15.22 -15.40 -0.17
C SER A 79 -14.82 -16.87 0.06
N GLY A 80 -14.92 -17.37 1.30
CA GLY A 80 -14.49 -18.71 1.69
C GLY A 80 -13.01 -18.82 2.03
N GLY A 81 -12.28 -17.70 2.15
CA GLY A 81 -10.84 -17.67 2.45
C GLY A 81 -10.50 -18.30 3.80
N SER A 82 -11.44 -18.26 4.75
CA SER A 82 -11.27 -18.82 6.11
C SER A 82 -11.89 -20.22 6.29
N VAL A 83 -12.43 -20.81 5.22
CA VAL A 83 -13.00 -22.15 5.21
C VAL A 83 -11.89 -23.18 4.98
N PRO A 84 -11.82 -24.26 5.78
CA PRO A 84 -10.84 -25.33 5.58
C PRO A 84 -11.27 -26.24 4.42
N ALA A 85 -11.20 -25.73 3.19
CA ALA A 85 -11.66 -26.38 1.96
C ALA A 85 -11.09 -27.79 1.71
N ARG A 86 -9.87 -28.08 2.21
CA ARG A 86 -9.23 -29.41 2.15
C ARG A 86 -9.19 -30.13 3.50
N GLY A 87 -10.02 -29.72 4.46
CA GLY A 87 -10.03 -30.25 5.83
C GLY A 87 -8.77 -29.87 6.59
N GLY A 88 -8.21 -30.82 7.36
CA GLY A 88 -6.98 -30.61 8.12
C GLY A 88 -7.21 -29.84 9.43
N VAL A 89 -6.27 -28.97 9.78
CA VAL A 89 -6.25 -28.26 11.07
C VAL A 89 -6.59 -26.78 10.89
N VAL A 90 -7.53 -26.25 11.67
CA VAL A 90 -7.74 -24.80 11.79
C VAL A 90 -6.94 -24.26 12.97
N ILE A 91 -6.10 -23.26 12.73
CA ILE A 91 -5.34 -22.55 13.76
C ILE A 91 -6.06 -21.22 14.03
N CYS A 92 -6.82 -21.15 15.12
CA CYS A 92 -7.62 -19.99 15.49
C CYS A 92 -6.84 -19.03 16.38
N LEU A 93 -6.65 -17.80 15.91
CA LEU A 93 -5.79 -16.79 16.53
C LEU A 93 -6.50 -15.94 17.60
N SER A 94 -7.72 -16.31 17.98
CA SER A 94 -8.61 -15.50 18.85
C SER A 94 -8.08 -15.30 20.28
N LYS A 95 -7.15 -16.15 20.76
CA LYS A 95 -6.48 -15.97 22.06
C LYS A 95 -5.37 -14.92 22.03
N MET A 96 -4.77 -14.67 20.87
CA MET A 96 -3.71 -13.67 20.68
C MET A 96 -4.30 -12.27 20.51
N ARG A 97 -4.83 -11.68 21.59
CA ARG A 97 -5.65 -10.45 21.55
C ARG A 97 -5.06 -9.27 22.31
N ARG A 98 -3.74 -9.24 22.52
CA ARG A 98 -3.07 -8.14 23.23
C ARG A 98 -2.64 -7.04 22.27
N ILE A 99 -2.89 -5.80 22.68
CA ILE A 99 -2.15 -4.63 22.16
C ILE A 99 -0.81 -4.62 22.93
N LEU A 100 0.28 -4.80 22.21
CA LEU A 100 1.62 -4.96 22.79
C LEU A 100 2.27 -3.61 23.08
N GLN A 101 2.06 -2.62 22.20
CA GLN A 101 2.61 -1.27 22.34
C GLN A 101 1.75 -0.27 21.55
N ILE A 102 1.60 0.94 22.07
CA ILE A 102 1.15 2.12 21.31
C ILE A 102 2.25 3.18 21.49
N ASP A 103 2.74 3.71 20.39
CA ASP A 103 3.78 4.74 20.35
C ASP A 103 3.25 5.95 19.57
N PRO A 104 2.69 6.95 20.27
CA PRO A 104 2.19 8.19 19.66
C PRO A 104 3.24 9.02 18.93
N VAL A 105 4.50 8.97 19.39
CA VAL A 105 5.60 9.77 18.82
C VAL A 105 5.98 9.22 17.46
N ASN A 106 6.19 7.90 17.39
CA ASN A 106 6.47 7.20 16.14
C ASN A 106 5.21 6.92 15.30
N GLN A 107 4.02 7.23 15.82
CA GLN A 107 2.72 6.95 15.22
C GLN A 107 2.58 5.48 14.80
N THR A 108 2.92 4.57 15.72
CA THR A 108 2.75 3.13 15.52
C THR A 108 1.99 2.46 16.66
N ALA A 109 1.36 1.34 16.35
CA ALA A 109 0.81 0.42 17.34
C ALA A 109 1.22 -1.01 16.99
N ARG A 110 1.80 -1.74 17.95
CA ARG A 110 2.11 -3.16 17.82
C ARG A 110 1.01 -4.00 18.46
N VAL A 111 0.41 -4.90 17.71
CA VAL A 111 -0.75 -5.71 18.13
C VAL A 111 -0.60 -7.17 17.76
N GLN A 112 -1.27 -8.05 18.51
CA GLN A 112 -1.46 -9.45 18.16
C GLN A 112 -2.65 -9.61 17.17
N PRO A 113 -2.67 -10.66 16.33
CA PRO A 113 -3.62 -10.81 15.22
C PRO A 113 -5.09 -10.98 15.62
N GLY A 114 -5.36 -11.41 16.85
CA GLY A 114 -6.71 -11.59 17.40
C GLY A 114 -7.32 -10.32 17.99
N VAL A 115 -6.60 -9.19 18.03
CA VAL A 115 -7.18 -7.89 18.40
C VAL A 115 -8.25 -7.53 17.37
N THR A 116 -9.45 -7.16 17.82
CA THR A 116 -10.48 -6.66 16.89
C THR A 116 -10.15 -5.26 16.42
N ASN A 117 -10.54 -4.91 15.20
CA ASN A 117 -10.33 -3.57 14.67
C ASN A 117 -10.91 -2.49 15.60
N LEU A 118 -12.15 -2.67 16.08
CA LEU A 118 -12.77 -1.73 17.01
C LEU A 118 -12.02 -1.62 18.36
N THR A 119 -11.49 -2.72 18.88
CA THR A 119 -10.68 -2.68 20.11
C THR A 119 -9.42 -1.84 19.93
N LEU A 120 -8.75 -1.96 18.78
CA LEU A 120 -7.62 -1.09 18.46
C LEU A 120 -8.06 0.37 18.34
N GLN A 121 -9.15 0.65 17.61
CA GLN A 121 -9.69 2.01 17.48
C GLN A 121 -9.96 2.67 18.82
N GLN A 122 -10.67 1.98 19.72
CA GLN A 122 -11.01 2.51 21.04
C GLN A 122 -9.77 2.76 21.92
N ALA A 123 -8.70 1.99 21.74
CA ALA A 123 -7.45 2.20 22.48
C ALA A 123 -6.67 3.43 21.95
N LEU A 124 -6.68 3.64 20.63
CA LEU A 124 -6.00 4.75 19.97
C LEU A 124 -6.74 6.08 20.18
N GLN A 125 -8.07 6.09 20.12
CA GLN A 125 -8.89 7.30 20.29
C GLN A 125 -8.63 7.99 21.63
N LYS A 126 -8.39 7.23 22.70
CA LYS A 126 -8.04 7.75 24.04
C LYS A 126 -6.75 8.57 24.05
N GLN A 127 -5.90 8.38 23.05
CA GLN A 127 -4.62 9.07 22.88
C GLN A 127 -4.65 10.08 21.73
N GLY A 128 -5.81 10.31 21.10
CA GLY A 128 -5.93 11.25 19.98
C GLY A 128 -5.57 10.66 18.61
N PHE A 129 -5.55 9.33 18.46
CA PHE A 129 -5.19 8.65 17.21
C PHE A 129 -6.28 7.69 16.72
N PHE A 130 -6.16 7.24 15.48
CA PHE A 130 -6.94 6.15 14.89
C PHE A 130 -6.11 5.31 13.92
N PHE A 131 -6.52 4.07 13.71
CA PHE A 131 -6.09 3.19 12.62
C PHE A 131 -7.08 3.33 11.47
N ALA A 132 -6.61 3.67 10.27
CA ALA A 132 -7.49 4.11 9.20
C ALA A 132 -8.40 3.04 8.58
N PRO A 133 -7.94 1.80 8.33
CA PRO A 133 -8.79 0.74 7.79
C PRO A 133 -9.98 0.45 8.72
N ASP A 134 -11.19 0.62 8.22
CA ASP A 134 -12.42 0.59 9.01
C ASP A 134 -13.52 -0.32 8.41
N PRO A 135 -13.24 -1.62 8.21
CA PRO A 135 -14.18 -2.54 7.59
C PRO A 135 -15.54 -2.53 8.30
N ALA A 136 -16.62 -2.78 7.58
CA ALA A 136 -17.98 -2.80 8.17
C ALA A 136 -18.09 -3.80 9.34
N SER A 137 -17.31 -4.89 9.29
CA SER A 137 -17.21 -5.91 10.33
C SER A 137 -16.31 -5.55 11.52
N GLN A 138 -15.79 -4.30 11.63
CA GLN A 138 -14.77 -3.89 12.61
C GLN A 138 -15.03 -4.30 14.07
N ARG A 139 -16.30 -4.47 14.46
CA ARG A 139 -16.71 -4.96 15.79
C ARG A 139 -16.22 -6.37 16.11
N VAL A 140 -16.01 -7.19 15.08
CA VAL A 140 -15.70 -8.62 15.18
C VAL A 140 -14.48 -9.03 14.35
N SER A 141 -14.20 -8.37 13.22
CA SER A 141 -13.02 -8.68 12.41
C SER A 141 -11.75 -8.34 13.19
N THR A 142 -10.78 -9.25 13.11
CA THR A 142 -9.50 -9.11 13.78
C THR A 142 -8.45 -8.49 12.85
N ILE A 143 -7.42 -7.85 13.41
CA ILE A 143 -6.34 -7.24 12.63
C ILE A 143 -5.63 -8.28 11.74
N GLY A 144 -5.45 -9.51 12.23
CA GLY A 144 -4.91 -10.61 11.42
C GLY A 144 -5.78 -10.96 10.22
N GLY A 145 -7.11 -10.96 10.38
CA GLY A 145 -8.04 -11.12 9.27
C GLY A 145 -8.00 -9.94 8.30
N ASN A 146 -7.87 -8.70 8.82
CA ASN A 146 -7.75 -7.52 7.96
C ASN A 146 -6.50 -7.56 7.09
N ILE A 147 -5.39 -8.09 7.61
CA ILE A 147 -4.17 -8.33 6.82
C ILE A 147 -4.38 -9.42 5.78
N ALA A 148 -4.97 -10.55 6.17
CA ALA A 148 -5.20 -11.66 5.26
C ALA A 148 -6.03 -11.24 4.04
N GLU A 149 -6.99 -10.34 4.21
CA GLU A 149 -7.88 -9.87 3.15
C GLU A 149 -7.47 -8.53 2.52
N ASN A 150 -6.38 -7.90 2.99
CA ASN A 150 -6.07 -6.49 2.70
C ASN A 150 -7.30 -5.57 2.86
N SER A 151 -8.03 -5.74 3.97
CA SER A 151 -9.35 -5.12 4.15
C SER A 151 -9.32 -3.61 3.94
N GLY A 152 -10.39 -3.12 3.32
CA GLY A 152 -10.70 -1.71 3.22
C GLY A 152 -11.81 -1.29 4.19
N GLY A 153 -12.57 -0.28 3.77
CA GLY A 153 -13.71 0.30 4.45
C GLY A 153 -14.12 1.62 3.77
N PRO A 154 -15.10 2.34 4.34
CA PRO A 154 -15.53 3.65 3.85
C PRO A 154 -14.40 4.71 3.76
N HIS A 155 -13.43 4.67 4.67
CA HIS A 155 -12.37 5.69 4.74
C HIS A 155 -11.23 5.47 3.74
N CYS A 156 -11.26 4.39 2.97
CA CYS A 156 -10.21 4.04 2.02
C CYS A 156 -10.03 5.05 0.90
N LEU A 157 -11.10 5.77 0.53
CA LEU A 157 -11.02 6.84 -0.46
C LEU A 157 -9.91 7.83 -0.11
N LYS A 158 -9.89 8.34 1.13
CA LYS A 158 -8.87 9.30 1.59
C LYS A 158 -7.62 8.59 2.08
N TYR A 159 -7.77 7.55 2.89
CA TYR A 159 -6.66 7.00 3.68
C TYR A 159 -6.02 5.72 3.11
N GLY A 160 -6.61 5.09 2.10
CA GLY A 160 -6.12 3.80 1.57
C GLY A 160 -6.57 2.59 2.39
N VAL A 161 -6.07 1.41 2.01
CA VAL A 161 -6.47 0.10 2.57
C VAL A 161 -5.44 -0.43 3.58
N THR A 162 -5.66 -1.61 4.16
CA THR A 162 -4.76 -2.22 5.17
C THR A 162 -3.29 -2.19 4.76
N THR A 163 -2.95 -2.47 3.50
CA THR A 163 -1.56 -2.42 3.02
C THR A 163 -0.87 -1.09 3.28
N ASN A 164 -1.57 0.05 3.20
CA ASN A 164 -1.02 1.39 3.43
C ASN A 164 -0.70 1.66 4.92
N HIS A 165 -1.26 0.86 5.83
CA HIS A 165 -1.19 1.10 7.27
C HIS A 165 -0.49 -0.02 8.05
N VAL A 166 0.14 -0.98 7.38
CA VAL A 166 0.97 -2.00 8.02
C VAL A 166 2.42 -1.79 7.60
N LEU A 167 3.27 -1.47 8.59
CA LEU A 167 4.70 -1.16 8.37
C LEU A 167 5.59 -2.39 8.51
N GLY A 168 5.14 -3.37 9.29
CA GLY A 168 5.87 -4.61 9.51
C GLY A 168 5.07 -5.64 10.31
N MET A 169 5.59 -6.86 10.37
CA MET A 169 4.94 -7.99 11.03
C MET A 169 5.95 -9.10 11.37
N ARG A 170 5.66 -9.82 12.46
CA ARG A 170 6.27 -11.12 12.74
C ARG A 170 5.41 -12.21 12.11
N VAL A 171 6.03 -13.10 11.34
CA VAL A 171 5.36 -14.14 10.55
C VAL A 171 5.92 -15.51 10.90
N VAL A 172 5.04 -16.49 11.09
CA VAL A 172 5.38 -17.90 11.05
C VAL A 172 5.22 -18.42 9.62
N THR A 173 6.34 -18.86 9.03
CA THR A 173 6.37 -19.40 7.66
C THR A 173 5.72 -20.79 7.59
N PRO A 174 5.42 -21.31 6.39
CA PRO A 174 4.92 -22.68 6.23
C PRO A 174 5.89 -23.76 6.73
N ALA A 175 7.19 -23.46 6.82
CA ALA A 175 8.20 -24.34 7.41
C ALA A 175 8.24 -24.25 8.96
N GLY A 176 7.47 -23.34 9.57
CA GLY A 176 7.44 -23.10 11.01
C GLY A 176 8.53 -22.15 11.53
N GLU A 177 9.19 -21.40 10.64
CA GLU A 177 10.20 -20.41 11.03
C GLU A 177 9.56 -19.08 11.42
N ILE A 178 10.17 -18.36 12.36
CA ILE A 178 9.71 -17.04 12.79
C ILE A 178 10.55 -15.97 12.10
N LEU A 179 9.93 -15.20 11.21
CA LEU A 179 10.58 -14.12 10.45
C LEU A 179 9.98 -12.75 10.82
N GLU A 180 10.77 -11.69 10.64
CA GLU A 180 10.34 -10.30 10.79
C GLU A 180 10.33 -9.64 9.41
N PHE A 181 9.17 -9.14 8.97
CA PHE A 181 9.01 -8.39 7.73
C PHE A 181 8.79 -6.91 8.03
N GLY A 182 9.40 -6.02 7.25
CA GLY A 182 9.30 -4.57 7.46
C GLY A 182 9.87 -4.11 8.80
N SER A 183 9.41 -2.98 9.31
CA SER A 183 9.84 -2.44 10.60
C SER A 183 8.82 -1.48 11.21
N ASP A 184 9.14 -0.90 12.36
CA ASP A 184 8.41 0.21 12.98
C ASP A 184 8.82 1.58 12.42
N ARG A 185 9.47 1.62 11.25
CA ARG A 185 9.87 2.84 10.54
C ARG A 185 8.98 3.06 9.32
N LEU A 186 8.78 4.31 8.97
CA LEU A 186 8.03 4.65 7.75
C LEU A 186 8.78 4.25 6.48
N TYR A 187 10.12 4.17 6.49
CA TYR A 187 10.94 3.69 5.38
C TYR A 187 11.75 2.45 5.78
N THR A 188 11.78 1.44 4.90
CA THR A 188 12.59 0.23 5.04
C THR A 188 13.10 -0.13 3.64
N PRO A 189 14.43 -0.21 3.43
CA PRO A 189 14.99 -0.67 2.15
C PRO A 189 14.74 -2.17 1.94
N GLY A 190 14.82 -2.59 0.68
CA GLY A 190 14.63 -3.99 0.27
C GLY A 190 13.24 -4.25 -0.32
N LEU A 191 12.91 -5.53 -0.49
CA LEU A 191 11.61 -5.93 -1.03
C LEU A 191 10.49 -5.66 -0.01
N ASP A 192 9.34 -5.19 -0.50
CA ASP A 192 8.13 -5.02 0.30
C ASP A 192 7.44 -6.37 0.59
N LEU A 193 8.07 -7.19 1.44
CA LEU A 193 7.52 -8.46 1.92
C LEU A 193 6.18 -8.28 2.67
N PRO A 194 5.97 -7.23 3.49
CA PRO A 194 4.65 -6.93 4.04
C PRO A 194 3.59 -6.77 2.94
N GLY A 195 3.91 -6.03 1.87
CA GLY A 195 3.02 -5.84 0.72
C GLY A 195 2.61 -7.14 0.04
N LEU A 196 3.53 -8.09 -0.16
CA LEU A 196 3.21 -9.42 -0.69
C LEU A 196 2.32 -10.25 0.26
N PHE A 197 2.59 -10.18 1.57
CA PHE A 197 1.91 -11.00 2.57
C PHE A 197 0.47 -10.54 2.81
N ILE A 198 0.23 -9.23 2.75
CA ILE A 198 -1.10 -8.63 2.92
C ILE A 198 -1.97 -8.97 1.70
N GLY A 199 -3.17 -9.50 1.94
CA GLY A 199 -4.04 -10.01 0.88
C GLY A 199 -3.74 -11.46 0.45
N SER A 200 -2.78 -12.13 1.08
CA SER A 200 -2.47 -13.53 0.77
C SER A 200 -3.48 -14.55 1.32
N GLU A 201 -4.50 -14.10 2.04
CA GLU A 201 -5.50 -14.95 2.71
C GLU A 201 -4.89 -16.08 3.57
N GLY A 202 -3.68 -15.86 4.10
CA GLY A 202 -2.98 -16.86 4.91
C GLY A 202 -2.44 -18.04 4.12
N THR A 203 -2.29 -17.94 2.80
CA THR A 203 -1.64 -18.97 1.97
C THR A 203 -0.11 -18.91 2.04
N LEU A 204 0.46 -17.79 2.50
CA LEU A 204 1.92 -17.60 2.58
C LEU A 204 2.46 -17.76 4.02
N GLY A 205 1.61 -17.87 5.03
CA GLY A 205 2.03 -18.02 6.43
C GLY A 205 1.03 -17.40 7.41
N ILE A 206 1.48 -17.19 8.65
CA ILE A 206 0.64 -16.67 9.74
C ILE A 206 1.32 -15.47 10.41
N ALA A 207 0.73 -14.28 10.33
CA ALA A 207 1.20 -13.12 11.09
C ALA A 207 0.79 -13.25 12.57
N THR A 208 1.75 -13.08 13.49
CA THR A 208 1.56 -13.26 14.95
C THR A 208 1.80 -11.99 15.76
N GLU A 209 2.51 -11.01 15.18
CA GLU A 209 2.59 -9.63 15.67
C GLU A 209 2.57 -8.69 14.48
N ILE A 210 1.88 -7.55 14.62
CA ILE A 210 1.60 -6.63 13.53
C ILE A 210 1.92 -5.21 13.99
N ILE A 211 2.66 -4.46 13.16
CA ILE A 211 2.98 -3.06 13.40
C ILE A 211 2.11 -2.21 12.49
N CYS A 212 1.08 -1.60 13.07
CA CYS A 212 0.18 -0.68 12.40
C CYS A 212 0.71 0.75 12.44
N ARG A 213 0.64 1.47 11.33
CA ARG A 213 0.69 2.94 11.29
C ARG A 213 -0.62 3.48 11.86
N ILE A 214 -0.54 4.43 12.78
CA ILE A 214 -1.71 5.14 13.32
C ILE A 214 -1.66 6.59 12.87
N LEU A 215 -2.81 7.26 12.80
CA LEU A 215 -2.94 8.63 12.32
C LEU A 215 -3.58 9.50 13.41
N PRO A 216 -3.23 10.79 13.52
CA PRO A 216 -3.92 11.71 14.41
C PRO A 216 -5.40 11.82 14.05
N LEU A 217 -6.29 11.88 15.05
CA LEU A 217 -7.70 12.12 14.81
C LEU A 217 -7.91 13.47 14.10
N PRO A 218 -8.81 13.55 13.10
CA PRO A 218 -9.20 14.82 12.52
C PRO A 218 -9.77 15.76 13.59
N ARG A 219 -9.46 17.07 13.51
CA ARG A 219 -9.95 18.07 14.47
C ARG A 219 -11.45 18.31 14.35
N ALA A 220 -12.00 18.14 13.15
CA ALA A 220 -13.43 18.27 12.88
C ALA A 220 -13.86 17.40 11.69
N THR A 221 -15.14 17.07 11.69
CA THR A 221 -15.82 16.27 10.66
C THR A 221 -17.17 16.89 10.33
N ARG A 222 -17.62 16.79 9.09
CA ARG A 222 -18.99 17.12 8.65
C ARG A 222 -19.56 15.99 7.81
N THR A 223 -20.79 15.59 8.12
CA THR A 223 -21.50 14.49 7.45
C THR A 223 -22.77 15.02 6.79
N MET A 224 -22.95 14.72 5.51
CA MET A 224 -24.08 15.13 4.70
C MET A 224 -24.82 13.89 4.18
N LEU A 225 -26.15 13.93 4.19
CA LEU A 225 -27.02 13.00 3.47
C LEU A 225 -27.61 13.74 2.27
N ALA A 226 -27.23 13.32 1.06
CA ALA A 226 -27.80 13.83 -0.19
C ALA A 226 -28.78 12.80 -0.77
N VAL A 227 -30.00 13.23 -1.06
CA VAL A 227 -31.10 12.36 -1.48
C VAL A 227 -31.40 12.57 -2.96
N TYR A 228 -31.53 11.48 -3.72
CA TYR A 228 -31.77 11.52 -5.18
C TYR A 228 -32.97 10.66 -5.56
N ASP A 229 -33.68 11.08 -6.61
CA ASP A 229 -34.76 10.29 -7.22
C ASP A 229 -34.23 9.21 -8.17
N ALA A 230 -32.99 9.34 -8.66
CA ALA A 230 -32.33 8.38 -9.55
C ALA A 230 -30.93 8.01 -9.07
N THR A 231 -30.57 6.73 -9.23
CA THR A 231 -29.26 6.16 -8.91
C THR A 231 -28.15 6.78 -9.78
N GLU A 232 -28.46 7.10 -11.03
CA GLU A 232 -27.52 7.68 -11.99
C GLU A 232 -27.09 9.09 -11.60
N ASP A 233 -28.02 9.93 -11.13
CA ASP A 233 -27.71 11.30 -10.68
C ASP A 233 -26.78 11.26 -9.46
N ALA A 234 -27.01 10.34 -8.51
CA ALA A 234 -26.10 10.10 -7.39
C ALA A 234 -24.71 9.63 -7.86
N GLY A 235 -24.64 8.70 -8.81
CA GLY A 235 -23.37 8.23 -9.39
C GLY A 235 -22.59 9.32 -10.13
N GLN A 236 -23.28 10.24 -10.82
CA GLN A 236 -22.65 11.39 -11.46
C GLN A 236 -22.10 12.39 -10.43
N THR A 237 -22.86 12.68 -9.35
CA THR A 237 -22.38 13.51 -8.24
C THR A 237 -21.06 13.02 -7.67
N VAL A 238 -20.91 11.70 -7.51
CA VAL A 238 -19.68 11.09 -6.99
C VAL A 238 -18.48 11.43 -7.89
N SER A 239 -18.65 11.28 -9.20
CA SER A 239 -17.60 11.59 -10.17
C SER A 239 -17.24 13.08 -10.16
N ASP A 240 -18.24 13.96 -10.09
CA ASP A 240 -18.05 15.41 -10.12
C ASP A 240 -17.40 15.97 -8.84
N ILE A 241 -17.66 15.38 -7.67
CA ILE A 241 -17.00 15.76 -6.41
C ILE A 241 -15.49 15.50 -6.52
N ILE A 242 -15.10 14.32 -6.99
CA ILE A 242 -13.69 13.95 -7.16
C ILE A 242 -13.03 14.78 -8.25
N ALA A 243 -13.70 14.98 -9.40
CA ALA A 243 -13.21 15.81 -10.49
C ALA A 243 -13.03 17.28 -10.09
N ALA A 244 -13.82 17.77 -9.13
CA ALA A 244 -13.66 19.11 -8.56
C ALA A 244 -12.46 19.22 -7.59
N GLY A 245 -11.66 18.16 -7.43
CA GLY A 245 -10.50 18.13 -6.56
C GLY A 245 -10.82 17.95 -5.08
N ILE A 246 -12.06 17.57 -4.75
CA ILE A 246 -12.49 17.33 -3.38
C ILE A 246 -12.34 15.84 -3.11
N LEU A 247 -11.56 15.47 -2.09
CA LEU A 247 -11.40 14.09 -1.64
C LEU A 247 -12.07 13.91 -0.28
N PRO A 248 -13.37 13.52 -0.24
CA PRO A 248 -14.05 13.22 1.01
C PRO A 248 -13.33 12.13 1.81
N ALA A 249 -13.49 12.17 3.13
CA ALA A 249 -13.09 11.08 4.01
C ALA A 249 -13.86 9.80 3.64
N THR A 250 -15.16 9.93 3.37
CA THR A 250 -16.02 8.85 2.86
C THR A 250 -17.03 9.39 1.86
N LEU A 251 -17.47 8.53 0.93
CA LEU A 251 -18.47 8.85 -0.07
C LEU A 251 -19.24 7.56 -0.42
N GLU A 252 -20.28 7.30 0.36
CA GLU A 252 -21.02 6.03 0.38
C GLU A 252 -22.37 6.18 -0.32
N MET A 253 -22.86 5.09 -0.92
CA MET A 253 -24.14 5.09 -1.64
C MET A 253 -25.02 3.89 -1.24
N MET A 254 -26.33 4.13 -1.17
CA MET A 254 -27.36 3.09 -1.03
C MET A 254 -28.51 3.34 -1.99
N ASP A 255 -29.04 2.30 -2.61
CA ASP A 255 -30.25 2.37 -3.44
C ASP A 255 -31.54 2.14 -2.66
N ASN A 256 -32.68 2.36 -3.31
CA ASN A 256 -34.00 2.27 -2.69
C ASN A 256 -34.25 0.94 -1.94
N LEU A 257 -33.77 -0.18 -2.50
CA LEU A 257 -34.05 -1.49 -1.93
C LEU A 257 -33.32 -1.66 -0.59
N VAL A 258 -32.05 -1.24 -0.52
CA VAL A 258 -31.29 -1.24 0.74
C VAL A 258 -31.82 -0.18 1.71
N ILE A 259 -32.19 1.01 1.23
CA ILE A 259 -32.79 2.07 2.06
C ILE A 259 -34.02 1.54 2.81
N ARG A 260 -34.94 0.88 2.10
CA ARG A 260 -36.13 0.28 2.71
C ARG A 260 -35.79 -0.78 3.75
N ALA A 261 -34.81 -1.63 3.47
CA ALA A 261 -34.35 -2.65 4.42
C ALA A 261 -33.80 -2.05 5.72
N VAL A 262 -32.97 -1.00 5.58
CA VAL A 262 -32.42 -0.27 6.72
C VAL A 262 -33.53 0.41 7.51
N GLU A 263 -34.46 1.10 6.86
CA GLU A 263 -35.53 1.82 7.54
C GLU A 263 -36.56 0.90 8.20
N GLU A 264 -36.76 -0.33 7.72
CA GLU A 264 -37.65 -1.30 8.38
C GLU A 264 -37.06 -1.82 9.71
N SER A 265 -35.74 -1.78 9.86
CA SER A 265 -35.03 -2.44 10.97
C SER A 265 -34.32 -1.51 11.94
N LEU A 266 -33.76 -0.40 11.46
CA LEU A 266 -32.89 0.51 12.21
C LEU A 266 -33.46 1.94 12.30
N HIS A 267 -34.40 2.31 11.42
CA HIS A 267 -35.01 3.64 11.37
C HIS A 267 -33.96 4.77 11.34
N ALA A 268 -33.00 4.70 10.41
CA ALA A 268 -31.88 5.62 10.32
C ALA A 268 -32.28 7.02 9.78
N GLY A 269 -33.53 7.19 9.34
CA GLY A 269 -34.09 8.46 8.88
C GLY A 269 -33.93 8.71 7.38
N TYR A 270 -33.58 7.68 6.61
CA TYR A 270 -33.51 7.76 5.15
C TYR A 270 -34.91 7.78 4.52
N PRO A 271 -35.15 8.59 3.47
CA PRO A 271 -36.45 8.60 2.80
C PRO A 271 -36.69 7.30 2.00
N THR A 272 -37.72 6.54 2.34
CA THR A 272 -38.06 5.24 1.71
C THR A 272 -38.57 5.33 0.27
N ASP A 273 -38.87 6.55 -0.19
CA ASP A 273 -39.26 6.92 -1.54
C ASP A 273 -38.09 7.42 -2.41
N ALA A 274 -36.88 7.54 -1.87
CA ALA A 274 -35.70 7.97 -2.62
C ALA A 274 -35.17 6.85 -3.53
N GLY A 275 -34.77 7.18 -4.76
CA GLY A 275 -34.09 6.24 -5.65
C GLY A 275 -32.70 5.86 -5.14
N ALA A 276 -31.98 6.83 -4.57
CA ALA A 276 -30.69 6.62 -3.92
C ALA A 276 -30.39 7.69 -2.87
N VAL A 277 -29.47 7.38 -1.96
CA VAL A 277 -28.85 8.35 -1.04
C VAL A 277 -27.34 8.27 -1.13
N LEU A 278 -26.68 9.42 -0.97
CA LEU A 278 -25.25 9.53 -0.72
C LEU A 278 -25.02 9.97 0.72
N ILE A 279 -24.09 9.30 1.41
CA ILE A 279 -23.53 9.76 2.68
C ILE A 279 -22.13 10.28 2.38
N ILE A 280 -21.92 11.56 2.59
CA ILE A 280 -20.69 12.27 2.26
C ILE A 280 -20.08 12.77 3.57
N GLU A 281 -18.86 12.35 3.87
CA GLU A 281 -18.14 12.83 5.05
C GLU A 281 -16.84 13.51 4.66
N VAL A 282 -16.62 14.72 5.17
CA VAL A 282 -15.38 15.47 5.02
C VAL A 282 -14.78 15.74 6.40
N ASP A 283 -13.47 15.64 6.50
CA ASP A 283 -12.73 15.85 7.74
C ASP A 283 -11.49 16.74 7.52
N GLY A 284 -11.08 17.41 8.59
CA GLY A 284 -9.99 18.38 8.54
C GLY A 284 -10.02 19.37 9.70
N VAL A 285 -9.57 20.59 9.42
CA VAL A 285 -9.67 21.71 10.37
C VAL A 285 -10.98 22.45 10.18
N GLU A 286 -11.57 22.89 11.29
CA GLU A 286 -12.89 23.53 11.34
C GLU A 286 -13.02 24.71 10.36
N GLU A 287 -11.97 25.52 10.22
CA GLU A 287 -11.93 26.70 9.35
C GLU A 287 -12.05 26.39 7.85
N ALA A 288 -11.72 25.16 7.44
CA ALA A 288 -11.80 24.73 6.05
C ALA A 288 -13.11 24.00 5.71
N LEU A 289 -13.79 23.40 6.71
CA LEU A 289 -14.92 22.50 6.44
C LEU A 289 -16.13 23.21 5.85
N GLY A 290 -16.48 24.41 6.31
CA GLY A 290 -17.61 25.17 5.76
C GLY A 290 -17.46 25.41 4.25
N TRP A 291 -16.27 25.83 3.84
CA TRP A 291 -15.94 26.07 2.43
C TRP A 291 -16.04 24.81 1.57
N VAL A 292 -15.58 23.66 2.09
CA VAL A 292 -15.68 22.38 1.37
C VAL A 292 -17.13 21.91 1.26
N VAL A 293 -17.91 22.03 2.33
CA VAL A 293 -19.34 21.67 2.36
C VAL A 293 -20.14 22.47 1.33
N ASP A 294 -19.96 23.79 1.26
CA ASP A 294 -20.66 24.66 0.30
C ASP A 294 -20.40 24.24 -1.15
N ARG A 295 -19.15 23.84 -1.44
CA ARG A 295 -18.73 23.40 -2.78
C ARG A 295 -19.34 22.05 -3.13
N ILE A 296 -19.38 21.10 -2.19
CA ILE A 296 -20.06 19.80 -2.37
C ILE A 296 -21.56 20.01 -2.60
N GLU A 297 -22.21 20.88 -1.83
CA GLU A 297 -23.62 21.20 -2.01
C GLU A 297 -23.92 21.76 -3.41
N SER A 298 -23.08 22.68 -3.90
CA SER A 298 -23.18 23.21 -5.26
C SER A 298 -23.11 22.11 -6.32
N ILE A 299 -22.21 21.13 -6.15
CA ILE A 299 -22.08 19.97 -7.05
C ILE A 299 -23.34 19.10 -7.00
N CYS A 300 -23.85 18.80 -5.80
CA CYS A 300 -25.08 18.02 -5.63
C CYS A 300 -26.28 18.69 -6.33
N ARG A 301 -26.42 20.01 -6.20
CA ARG A 301 -27.50 20.78 -6.86
C ARG A 301 -27.41 20.73 -8.39
N ARG A 302 -26.22 20.78 -8.97
CA ARG A 302 -26.02 20.62 -10.43
C ARG A 302 -26.44 19.24 -10.94
N ASN A 303 -26.36 18.23 -10.08
CA ASN A 303 -26.72 16.84 -10.35
C ASN A 303 -28.11 16.47 -9.81
N ARG A 304 -29.04 17.43 -9.74
CA ARG A 304 -30.47 17.18 -9.44
C ARG A 304 -30.73 16.51 -8.08
N VAL A 305 -29.93 16.83 -7.06
CA VAL A 305 -30.26 16.42 -5.69
C VAL A 305 -31.64 16.93 -5.29
N ARG A 306 -32.42 16.08 -4.61
CA ARG A 306 -33.76 16.40 -4.11
C ARG A 306 -33.72 17.12 -2.77
N ASP A 307 -32.88 16.62 -1.86
CA ASP A 307 -32.75 17.12 -0.48
C ASP A 307 -31.31 16.90 0.01
N ILE A 308 -30.81 17.81 0.83
CA ILE A 308 -29.51 17.71 1.49
C ILE A 308 -29.70 17.97 2.98
N ARG A 309 -29.25 17.04 3.81
CA ARG A 309 -29.28 17.16 5.27
C ARG A 309 -27.86 17.12 5.80
N ILE A 310 -27.48 18.14 6.55
CA ILE A 310 -26.17 18.21 7.22
C ILE A 310 -26.41 17.86 8.69
N ALA A 311 -25.69 16.85 9.20
CA ALA A 311 -25.79 16.46 10.60
C ALA A 311 -25.33 17.63 11.51
N GLN A 312 -26.18 18.01 12.46
CA GLN A 312 -25.94 19.13 13.39
C GLN A 312 -25.28 18.67 14.70
N SER A 313 -25.17 17.36 14.92
CA SER A 313 -24.56 16.78 16.12
C SER A 313 -23.90 15.42 15.81
N GLU A 314 -22.97 15.00 16.67
CA GLU A 314 -22.38 13.65 16.61
C GLU A 314 -23.45 12.56 16.65
N ARG A 315 -24.52 12.76 17.42
CA ARG A 315 -25.64 11.82 17.50
C ARG A 315 -26.36 11.65 16.17
N GLU A 316 -26.66 12.75 15.47
CA GLU A 316 -27.28 12.69 14.13
C GLU A 316 -26.35 12.02 13.12
N ARG A 317 -25.06 12.35 13.16
CA ARG A 317 -24.03 11.70 12.36
C ARG A 317 -24.00 10.18 12.62
N ASP A 318 -24.00 9.77 13.87
CA ASP A 318 -23.95 8.35 14.26
C ASP A 318 -25.20 7.59 13.80
N PHE A 319 -26.38 8.22 13.83
CA PHE A 319 -27.60 7.63 13.25
C PHE A 319 -27.49 7.43 11.75
N LEU A 320 -27.01 8.44 11.00
CA LEU A 320 -26.75 8.30 9.57
C LEU A 320 -25.73 7.20 9.28
N TRP A 321 -24.71 7.01 10.12
CA TRP A 321 -23.75 5.93 9.94
C TRP A 321 -24.26 4.55 10.37
N ALA A 322 -25.13 4.49 11.38
CA ALA A 322 -25.70 3.24 11.87
C ALA A 322 -26.49 2.53 10.76
N GLY A 323 -27.26 3.28 9.96
CA GLY A 323 -27.98 2.72 8.81
C GLY A 323 -27.03 2.09 7.78
N ARG A 324 -26.01 2.84 7.33
CA ARG A 324 -25.02 2.36 6.34
C ARG A 324 -24.20 1.16 6.83
N ARG A 325 -23.73 1.16 8.09
CA ARG A 325 -22.97 0.03 8.66
C ARG A 325 -23.86 -1.18 8.93
N GLY A 326 -25.14 -0.95 9.24
CA GLY A 326 -26.12 -2.00 9.53
C GLY A 326 -26.78 -2.62 8.30
N ALA A 327 -26.55 -2.09 7.09
CA ALA A 327 -27.25 -2.48 5.86
C ALA A 327 -27.25 -4.00 5.58
N PHE A 328 -26.12 -4.69 5.76
CA PHE A 328 -26.03 -6.14 5.54
C PHE A 328 -26.92 -6.91 6.53
N GLY A 329 -26.89 -6.52 7.81
CA GLY A 329 -27.75 -7.12 8.84
C GLY A 329 -29.22 -6.79 8.65
N ALA A 330 -29.54 -5.59 8.14
CA ALA A 330 -30.90 -5.18 7.80
C ALA A 330 -31.48 -6.05 6.66
N VAL A 331 -30.71 -6.23 5.59
CA VAL A 331 -31.07 -7.10 4.46
C VAL A 331 -31.30 -8.55 4.91
N ALA A 332 -30.42 -9.08 5.77
CA ALA A 332 -30.51 -10.45 6.28
C ALA A 332 -31.80 -10.74 7.09
N ARG A 333 -32.53 -9.70 7.52
CA ARG A 333 -33.83 -9.85 8.20
C ARG A 333 -34.98 -9.99 7.22
N LEU A 334 -34.85 -9.44 6.01
CA LEU A 334 -35.91 -9.43 5.01
C LEU A 334 -35.86 -10.64 4.07
N PHE A 335 -34.65 -11.13 3.79
CA PHE A 335 -34.44 -12.26 2.90
C PHE A 335 -33.73 -13.41 3.64
N PRO A 336 -34.11 -14.67 3.38
CA PRO A 336 -33.50 -15.82 4.05
C PRO A 336 -32.02 -15.98 3.69
N ASN A 337 -31.61 -15.58 2.48
CA ASN A 337 -30.23 -15.61 2.02
C ASN A 337 -29.93 -14.39 1.13
N TYR A 338 -28.66 -13.98 1.12
CA TYR A 338 -28.12 -13.07 0.12
C TYR A 338 -26.70 -13.49 -0.27
N SER A 339 -26.29 -13.13 -1.48
CA SER A 339 -24.91 -13.28 -1.98
C SER A 339 -24.35 -11.91 -2.34
N VAL A 340 -23.08 -11.67 -2.06
CA VAL A 340 -22.45 -10.35 -2.25
C VAL A 340 -21.46 -10.42 -3.40
N SER A 341 -21.71 -9.71 -4.49
CA SER A 341 -20.79 -9.66 -5.62
C SER A 341 -19.84 -8.46 -5.52
N ASP A 342 -18.82 -8.58 -4.66
CA ASP A 342 -17.81 -7.52 -4.45
C ASP A 342 -16.88 -7.38 -5.66
N GLY A 343 -16.96 -6.25 -6.36
CA GLY A 343 -16.14 -5.91 -7.52
C GLY A 343 -15.97 -4.40 -7.64
N THR A 344 -14.85 -3.95 -8.19
CA THR A 344 -14.53 -2.51 -8.31
C THR A 344 -14.52 -2.07 -9.75
N VAL A 345 -14.80 -0.80 -10.00
CA VAL A 345 -14.76 -0.17 -11.32
C VAL A 345 -14.21 1.24 -11.25
N PRO A 346 -13.65 1.80 -12.35
CA PRO A 346 -13.34 3.22 -12.40
C PRO A 346 -14.59 4.06 -12.11
N ARG A 347 -14.45 5.15 -11.34
CA ARG A 347 -15.59 5.99 -10.90
C ARG A 347 -16.49 6.44 -12.06
N ALA A 348 -15.88 6.84 -13.17
CA ALA A 348 -16.59 7.27 -14.39
C ALA A 348 -17.48 6.16 -15.01
N LYS A 349 -17.25 4.90 -14.66
CA LYS A 349 -18.00 3.73 -15.13
C LYS A 349 -19.11 3.28 -14.18
N LEU A 350 -19.22 3.87 -12.99
CA LEU A 350 -20.26 3.51 -12.00
C LEU A 350 -21.68 3.55 -12.59
N PRO A 351 -22.14 4.62 -13.28
CA PRO A 351 -23.50 4.64 -13.81
C PRO A 351 -23.77 3.55 -14.86
N GLU A 352 -22.76 3.22 -15.68
CA GLU A 352 -22.85 2.17 -16.70
C GLU A 352 -23.02 0.78 -16.06
N VAL A 353 -22.18 0.48 -15.07
CA VAL A 353 -22.14 -0.83 -14.40
C VAL A 353 -23.39 -1.03 -13.54
N LEU A 354 -23.87 -0.01 -12.83
CA LEU A 354 -25.11 -0.09 -12.05
C LEU A 354 -26.34 -0.41 -12.94
N ARG A 355 -26.42 0.17 -14.14
CA ARG A 355 -27.48 -0.19 -15.12
C ARG A 355 -27.38 -1.65 -15.54
N ARG A 356 -26.16 -2.15 -15.78
CA ARG A 356 -25.95 -3.56 -16.14
C ARG A 356 -26.34 -4.50 -14.99
N VAL A 357 -25.97 -4.18 -13.75
CA VAL A 357 -26.38 -4.93 -12.55
C VAL A 357 -27.90 -4.99 -12.44
N ALA A 358 -28.59 -3.86 -12.62
CA ALA A 358 -30.06 -3.82 -12.61
C ALA A 358 -30.68 -4.69 -13.72
N GLN A 359 -30.06 -4.72 -14.91
CA GLN A 359 -30.50 -5.57 -16.02
C GLN A 359 -30.26 -7.07 -15.73
N ILE A 360 -29.14 -7.43 -15.12
CA ILE A 360 -28.83 -8.80 -14.68
C ILE A 360 -29.89 -9.28 -13.69
N GLY A 361 -30.26 -8.46 -12.69
CA GLY A 361 -31.33 -8.78 -11.76
C GLY A 361 -32.67 -9.08 -12.45
N LYS A 362 -33.02 -8.33 -13.50
CA LYS A 362 -34.22 -8.58 -14.32
C LYS A 362 -34.13 -9.89 -15.11
N THR A 363 -32.98 -10.16 -15.75
CA THR A 363 -32.75 -11.37 -16.55
C THR A 363 -32.91 -12.64 -15.72
N TYR A 364 -32.29 -12.67 -14.54
CA TYR A 364 -32.31 -13.83 -13.65
C TYR A 364 -33.50 -13.86 -12.68
N LYS A 365 -34.32 -12.80 -12.68
CA LYS A 365 -35.48 -12.59 -11.79
C LYS A 365 -35.11 -12.61 -10.31
N LEU A 366 -33.98 -11.99 -9.98
CA LEU A 366 -33.46 -11.87 -8.63
C LEU A 366 -33.47 -10.40 -8.20
N PRO A 367 -34.01 -10.06 -7.02
CA PRO A 367 -33.84 -8.72 -6.46
C PRO A 367 -32.36 -8.47 -6.16
N ILE A 368 -31.85 -7.32 -6.58
CA ILE A 368 -30.48 -6.90 -6.30
C ILE A 368 -30.51 -5.50 -5.69
N GLY A 369 -30.00 -5.36 -4.46
CA GLY A 369 -29.84 -4.08 -3.78
C GLY A 369 -28.37 -3.69 -3.72
N ASN A 370 -28.07 -2.39 -3.75
CA ASN A 370 -26.70 -1.88 -3.77
C ASN A 370 -26.40 -1.05 -2.53
N VAL A 371 -25.28 -1.38 -1.87
CA VAL A 371 -24.71 -0.62 -0.76
C VAL A 371 -23.20 -0.60 -0.89
N PHE A 372 -22.61 0.56 -1.15
CA PHE A 372 -21.24 0.53 -1.63
C PHE A 372 -20.41 1.80 -1.48
N HIS A 373 -19.11 1.63 -1.64
CA HIS A 373 -18.09 2.67 -1.53
C HIS A 373 -17.97 3.41 -2.85
N ALA A 374 -18.94 4.28 -3.14
CA ALA A 374 -19.00 4.97 -4.42
C ALA A 374 -17.74 5.82 -4.68
N GLY A 375 -17.17 6.39 -3.62
CA GLY A 375 -15.94 7.17 -3.66
C GLY A 375 -14.76 6.46 -4.29
N ASP A 376 -14.56 5.16 -4.05
CA ASP A 376 -13.45 4.37 -4.59
C ASP A 376 -13.88 3.37 -5.68
N GLY A 377 -15.16 3.42 -6.07
CA GLY A 377 -15.71 2.61 -7.15
C GLY A 377 -15.90 1.14 -6.78
N ASN A 378 -15.81 0.78 -5.49
CA ASN A 378 -16.10 -0.59 -5.03
C ASN A 378 -17.60 -0.79 -4.87
N LEU A 379 -18.19 -1.74 -5.61
CA LEU A 379 -19.61 -2.09 -5.59
C LEU A 379 -19.86 -3.32 -4.71
N HIS A 380 -20.99 -3.32 -3.99
CA HIS A 380 -21.53 -4.52 -3.35
C HIS A 380 -23.01 -4.72 -3.73
N PRO A 381 -23.28 -5.25 -4.93
CA PRO A 381 -24.59 -5.76 -5.28
C PRO A 381 -24.90 -6.96 -4.40
N LEU A 382 -25.98 -6.86 -3.65
CA LEU A 382 -26.51 -7.91 -2.79
C LEU A 382 -27.64 -8.61 -3.55
N ILE A 383 -27.39 -9.84 -3.97
CA ILE A 383 -28.35 -10.68 -4.70
C ILE A 383 -29.19 -11.43 -3.66
N PHE A 384 -30.49 -11.15 -3.60
CA PHE A 384 -31.39 -11.75 -2.62
C PHE A 384 -32.05 -13.01 -3.16
N PHE A 385 -32.11 -14.07 -2.36
CA PHE A 385 -32.64 -15.36 -2.81
C PHE A 385 -33.08 -16.25 -1.63
N ASP A 386 -33.70 -17.39 -1.95
CA ASP A 386 -33.95 -18.49 -1.03
C ASP A 386 -33.10 -19.71 -1.41
N ALA A 387 -32.11 -20.06 -0.58
CA ALA A 387 -31.21 -21.18 -0.86
C ALA A 387 -31.90 -22.56 -0.89
N ARG A 388 -33.14 -22.65 -0.41
CA ARG A 388 -33.96 -23.88 -0.49
C ARG A 388 -34.48 -24.12 -1.91
N ASP A 389 -34.55 -23.07 -2.73
CA ASP A 389 -34.85 -23.14 -4.16
C ASP A 389 -33.55 -23.28 -4.96
N ARG A 390 -33.29 -24.51 -5.45
CA ARG A 390 -32.06 -24.80 -6.21
C ARG A 390 -31.98 -24.03 -7.52
N GLY A 391 -33.11 -23.71 -8.16
CA GLY A 391 -33.12 -22.93 -9.40
C GLY A 391 -32.70 -21.48 -9.16
N GLN A 392 -33.14 -20.89 -8.04
CA GLN A 392 -32.65 -19.58 -7.63
C GLN A 392 -31.15 -19.59 -7.32
N LEU A 393 -30.65 -20.62 -6.64
CA LEU A 393 -29.22 -20.73 -6.34
C LEU A 393 -28.35 -20.76 -7.61
N ASP A 394 -28.75 -21.52 -8.63
CA ASP A 394 -28.03 -21.55 -9.92
C ASP A 394 -28.05 -20.17 -10.61
N HIS A 395 -29.20 -19.48 -10.59
CA HIS A 395 -29.32 -18.12 -11.11
C HIS A 395 -28.46 -17.11 -10.32
N VAL A 396 -28.32 -17.27 -9.00
CA VAL A 396 -27.47 -16.40 -8.16
C VAL A 396 -26.00 -16.54 -8.58
N HIS A 397 -25.52 -17.76 -8.79
CA HIS A 397 -24.14 -17.98 -9.27
C HIS A 397 -23.92 -17.39 -10.67
N GLN A 398 -24.88 -17.54 -11.58
CA GLN A 398 -24.79 -16.96 -12.93
C GLN A 398 -24.83 -15.43 -12.91
N ALA A 399 -25.75 -14.84 -12.15
CA ALA A 399 -25.86 -13.40 -11.96
C ALA A 399 -24.59 -12.82 -11.34
N GLY A 400 -24.07 -13.44 -10.26
CA GLY A 400 -22.84 -13.02 -9.61
C GLY A 400 -21.65 -13.03 -10.57
N ARG A 401 -21.50 -14.09 -11.37
CA ARG A 401 -20.45 -14.16 -12.40
C ARG A 401 -20.59 -13.07 -13.46
N GLU A 402 -21.80 -12.80 -13.97
CA GLU A 402 -22.02 -11.73 -14.95
C GLU A 402 -21.72 -10.33 -14.39
N ILE A 403 -21.98 -10.11 -13.09
CA ILE A 403 -21.60 -8.86 -12.40
C ILE A 403 -20.08 -8.72 -12.34
N LEU A 404 -19.34 -9.79 -12.00
CA LEU A 404 -17.87 -9.77 -11.99
C LEU A 404 -17.30 -9.52 -13.40
N ILE A 405 -17.88 -10.13 -14.44
CA ILE A 405 -17.53 -9.85 -15.84
C ILE A 405 -17.79 -8.38 -16.16
N ALA A 406 -18.91 -7.81 -15.72
CA ALA A 406 -19.21 -6.40 -15.91
C ALA A 406 -18.16 -5.48 -15.31
N CYS A 407 -17.69 -5.79 -14.10
CA CYS A 407 -16.65 -5.00 -13.44
C CYS A 407 -15.32 -5.11 -14.19
N ALA A 408 -14.91 -6.31 -14.59
CA ALA A 408 -13.67 -6.54 -15.33
C ALA A 408 -13.66 -5.85 -16.71
N GLU A 409 -14.76 -5.97 -17.48
CA GLU A 409 -14.91 -5.32 -18.79
C GLU A 409 -14.91 -3.79 -18.70
N ALA A 410 -15.38 -3.22 -17.58
CA ALA A 410 -15.33 -1.78 -17.31
C ALA A 410 -13.91 -1.27 -16.93
N GLY A 411 -12.89 -2.15 -16.91
CA GLY A 411 -11.52 -1.81 -16.50
C GLY A 411 -11.27 -1.88 -15.00
N GLY A 412 -12.17 -2.55 -14.28
CA GLY A 412 -12.13 -2.78 -12.83
C GLY A 412 -11.46 -4.10 -12.41
N THR A 413 -11.79 -4.58 -11.22
CA THR A 413 -11.35 -5.91 -10.73
C THR A 413 -12.51 -6.71 -10.12
N ILE A 414 -12.30 -8.03 -9.99
CA ILE A 414 -13.30 -9.00 -9.50
C ILE A 414 -13.41 -9.05 -7.98
N SER A 415 -12.56 -8.34 -7.25
CA SER A 415 -12.60 -8.26 -5.79
C SER A 415 -11.96 -6.99 -5.28
N GLY A 416 -12.75 -6.17 -4.56
CA GLY A 416 -12.30 -4.92 -3.99
C GLY A 416 -11.70 -5.08 -2.61
N GLU A 417 -12.34 -5.85 -1.75
CA GLU A 417 -11.96 -5.97 -0.33
C GLU A 417 -12.29 -7.31 0.35
N HIS A 418 -13.02 -8.22 -0.31
CA HIS A 418 -13.44 -9.50 0.29
C HIS A 418 -12.51 -10.70 0.00
N GLY A 419 -11.43 -10.48 -0.75
CA GLY A 419 -10.54 -11.55 -1.20
C GLY A 419 -11.12 -12.35 -2.36
N ILE A 420 -10.37 -13.35 -2.79
CA ILE A 420 -10.76 -14.35 -3.81
C ILE A 420 -11.32 -15.59 -3.15
N GLY A 421 -10.69 -16.04 -2.06
CA GLY A 421 -11.10 -17.22 -1.31
C GLY A 421 -11.21 -18.45 -2.19
N THR A 422 -12.28 -19.21 -1.98
CA THR A 422 -12.71 -20.30 -2.87
C THR A 422 -13.78 -19.85 -3.86
N GLU A 423 -14.54 -18.81 -3.52
CA GLU A 423 -15.70 -18.36 -4.28
C GLU A 423 -15.33 -17.79 -5.67
N LYS A 424 -14.25 -17.00 -5.74
CA LYS A 424 -13.93 -16.21 -6.95
C LYS A 424 -12.77 -16.77 -7.78
N ILE A 425 -12.27 -17.96 -7.45
CA ILE A 425 -11.10 -18.56 -8.12
C ILE A 425 -11.31 -18.65 -9.63
N GLU A 426 -12.50 -19.07 -10.08
CA GLU A 426 -12.83 -19.22 -11.50
C GLU A 426 -12.91 -17.89 -12.26
N ALA A 427 -13.03 -16.76 -11.54
CA ALA A 427 -13.08 -15.43 -12.12
C ALA A 427 -11.67 -14.81 -12.31
N MET A 428 -10.62 -15.38 -11.72
CA MET A 428 -9.24 -14.89 -11.84
C MET A 428 -8.77 -14.68 -13.30
N PRO A 429 -9.09 -15.57 -14.27
CA PRO A 429 -8.76 -15.37 -15.68
C PRO A 429 -9.42 -14.15 -16.34
N LEU A 430 -10.43 -13.52 -15.72
CA LEU A 430 -11.02 -12.28 -16.21
C LEU A 430 -10.08 -11.07 -16.03
N VAL A 431 -9.18 -11.13 -15.04
CA VAL A 431 -8.29 -10.02 -14.69
C VAL A 431 -6.82 -10.36 -14.87
N PHE A 432 -6.42 -11.63 -14.89
CA PHE A 432 -5.03 -12.07 -15.10
C PHE A 432 -4.92 -13.08 -16.25
N GLY A 433 -3.83 -13.02 -17.00
CA GLY A 433 -3.48 -14.08 -17.93
C GLY A 433 -2.82 -15.26 -17.20
N GLU A 434 -2.65 -16.37 -17.90
CA GLU A 434 -2.06 -17.58 -17.32
C GLU A 434 -0.63 -17.36 -16.83
N ARG A 435 0.12 -16.44 -17.45
CA ARG A 435 1.51 -16.14 -17.05
C ARG A 435 1.57 -15.44 -15.69
N GLU A 436 0.69 -14.48 -15.46
CA GLU A 436 0.58 -13.82 -14.16
C GLU A 436 0.15 -14.81 -13.07
N ILE A 437 -0.84 -15.65 -13.37
CA ILE A 437 -1.31 -16.70 -12.45
C ILE A 437 -0.17 -17.68 -12.15
N GLU A 438 0.59 -18.11 -13.16
CA GLU A 438 1.72 -19.03 -12.96
C GLU A 438 2.85 -18.40 -12.14
N LEU A 439 3.13 -17.10 -12.29
CA LEU A 439 4.05 -16.41 -11.38
C LEU A 439 3.56 -16.46 -9.94
N MET A 440 2.27 -16.20 -9.70
CA MET A 440 1.70 -16.33 -8.34
C MET A 440 1.81 -17.77 -7.80
N ARG A 441 1.56 -18.79 -8.64
CA ARG A 441 1.79 -20.21 -8.28
C ARG A 441 3.26 -20.49 -8.00
N SER A 442 4.19 -19.90 -8.75
CA SER A 442 5.63 -20.04 -8.52
C SER A 442 6.04 -19.50 -7.15
N ILE A 443 5.56 -18.30 -6.80
CA ILE A 443 5.76 -17.71 -5.47
C ILE A 443 5.22 -18.66 -4.38
N LYS A 444 3.98 -19.13 -4.52
CA LYS A 444 3.37 -20.08 -3.57
C LYS A 444 4.19 -21.37 -3.44
N ARG A 445 4.64 -21.97 -4.55
CA ARG A 445 5.45 -23.21 -4.53
C ARG A 445 6.84 -23.02 -3.93
N LYS A 446 7.43 -21.82 -4.03
CA LYS A 446 8.71 -21.51 -3.39
C LYS A 446 8.58 -21.37 -1.88
N ILE A 447 7.47 -20.78 -1.40
CA ILE A 447 7.19 -20.56 0.02
C ILE A 447 6.61 -21.81 0.70
N ASP A 448 5.72 -22.52 0.02
CA ASP A 448 5.03 -23.73 0.51
C ASP A 448 4.97 -24.80 -0.60
N PRO A 449 6.08 -25.53 -0.83
CA PRO A 449 6.17 -26.55 -1.87
C PRO A 449 5.16 -27.69 -1.69
N ALA A 450 4.74 -27.96 -0.45
CA ALA A 450 3.83 -29.05 -0.10
C ALA A 450 2.34 -28.65 -0.20
N ASP A 451 2.03 -27.38 -0.48
CA ASP A 451 0.67 -26.83 -0.55
C ASP A 451 -0.17 -27.20 0.69
N LEU A 452 0.38 -26.93 1.88
CA LEU A 452 -0.24 -27.21 3.18
C LEU A 452 -0.83 -25.97 3.85
N CYS A 453 -0.31 -24.78 3.55
CA CYS A 453 -0.71 -23.52 4.14
C CYS A 453 -1.90 -22.92 3.36
N ASN A 454 -3.08 -22.98 3.98
CA ASN A 454 -4.39 -22.60 3.47
C ASN A 454 -4.67 -23.06 2.02
N PRO A 455 -4.62 -24.36 1.71
CA PRO A 455 -4.62 -24.83 0.33
C PRO A 455 -5.98 -24.75 -0.35
N GLY A 456 -5.94 -24.57 -1.68
CA GLY A 456 -7.12 -24.51 -2.54
C GLY A 456 -7.83 -23.15 -2.56
N LYS A 457 -7.14 -22.05 -2.21
CA LYS A 457 -7.66 -20.67 -2.27
C LYS A 457 -6.82 -19.82 -3.21
N ILE A 458 -7.40 -18.69 -3.64
CA ILE A 458 -6.80 -17.64 -4.49
C ILE A 458 -6.44 -18.11 -5.90
N LEU A 459 -5.65 -19.17 -6.03
CA LEU A 459 -5.00 -19.56 -7.27
C LEU A 459 -5.81 -20.65 -7.98
N PRO A 460 -6.27 -20.42 -9.22
CA PRO A 460 -6.87 -21.47 -10.01
C PRO A 460 -5.85 -22.56 -10.36
N PRO A 461 -6.30 -23.81 -10.52
CA PRO A 461 -5.42 -24.89 -10.96
C PRO A 461 -4.82 -24.59 -12.34
N PRO A 462 -3.69 -25.21 -12.70
CA PRO A 462 -3.11 -25.08 -14.04
C PRO A 462 -4.15 -25.43 -15.11
N ASP A 463 -4.24 -24.59 -16.15
CA ASP A 463 -5.10 -24.90 -17.29
C ASP A 463 -4.56 -26.16 -18.00
N SER A 464 -5.41 -27.17 -18.15
CA SER A 464 -5.03 -28.46 -18.77
C SER A 464 -5.06 -28.42 -20.30
N GLY A 465 -5.41 -27.28 -20.92
CA GLY A 465 -5.78 -27.26 -22.34
C GLY A 465 -5.39 -26.05 -23.19
N ARG A 466 -4.65 -25.04 -22.70
CA ARG A 466 -4.23 -23.90 -23.55
C ARG A 466 -2.73 -23.61 -23.42
N GLY A 467 -1.93 -24.42 -24.12
CA GLY A 467 -0.60 -23.97 -24.50
C GLY A 467 -0.74 -22.85 -25.54
N GLU A 468 -0.47 -21.60 -25.16
CA GLU A 468 -0.23 -20.56 -26.16
C GLU A 468 1.04 -20.91 -26.93
N GLN A 469 0.88 -21.26 -28.20
CA GLN A 469 1.98 -21.23 -29.16
C GLN A 469 2.30 -19.76 -29.45
N VAL A 470 3.51 -19.34 -29.10
CA VAL A 470 4.02 -18.01 -29.46
C VAL A 470 4.94 -18.18 -30.65
N GLU A 471 4.63 -17.50 -31.75
CA GLU A 471 5.46 -17.47 -32.94
C GLU A 471 6.85 -16.87 -32.63
N GLU A 472 7.87 -17.52 -33.17
CA GLU A 472 9.26 -17.11 -33.10
C GLU A 472 9.52 -15.96 -34.06
N GLU A 473 9.72 -14.75 -33.55
CA GLU A 473 10.34 -13.68 -34.34
C GLU A 473 11.87 -13.68 -34.17
N PRO A 474 12.64 -13.50 -35.27
CA PRO A 474 14.08 -13.42 -35.22
C PRO A 474 14.54 -12.15 -34.50
N GLY A 475 15.58 -12.29 -33.67
CA GLY A 475 16.13 -11.17 -32.88
C GLY A 475 16.74 -10.08 -33.77
N PRO A 476 16.49 -8.78 -33.47
CA PRO A 476 17.06 -7.70 -34.26
C PRO A 476 18.56 -7.53 -34.01
N GLY A 477 19.27 -7.05 -35.03
CA GLY A 477 20.65 -6.54 -34.92
C GLY A 477 20.69 -5.19 -34.22
N ILE A 478 20.41 -5.17 -32.91
CA ILE A 478 20.43 -3.94 -32.11
C ILE A 478 21.89 -3.48 -31.95
N LYS A 479 22.18 -2.26 -32.40
CA LYS A 479 23.50 -1.64 -32.25
C LYS A 479 23.69 -1.18 -30.80
N SER A 480 24.70 -1.72 -30.12
CA SER A 480 25.14 -1.25 -28.81
C SER A 480 26.14 -0.10 -28.95
N THR A 481 26.17 0.80 -27.97
CA THR A 481 27.29 1.74 -27.77
C THR A 481 28.14 1.29 -26.58
N SER A 482 29.43 1.63 -26.55
CA SER A 482 30.28 1.35 -25.37
C SER A 482 29.95 2.30 -24.23
N ALA A 483 29.61 1.77 -23.05
CA ALA A 483 29.45 2.54 -21.82
C ALA A 483 30.70 2.49 -20.93
N MET A 484 30.66 3.14 -19.76
CA MET A 484 31.73 3.08 -18.76
C MET A 484 32.15 1.62 -18.49
N GLY A 485 33.45 1.33 -18.57
CA GLY A 485 34.00 0.00 -18.31
C GLY A 485 33.88 -1.02 -19.46
N GLY A 486 33.46 -0.62 -20.66
CA GLY A 486 33.44 -1.50 -21.85
C GLY A 486 32.19 -2.38 -21.99
N VAL A 487 31.23 -2.28 -21.06
CA VAL A 487 29.96 -3.01 -21.13
C VAL A 487 29.05 -2.42 -22.23
N PRO A 488 28.42 -3.25 -23.08
CA PRO A 488 27.45 -2.79 -24.07
C PRO A 488 26.22 -2.11 -23.44
N LEU A 489 25.88 -0.91 -23.93
CA LEU A 489 24.66 -0.20 -23.57
C LEU A 489 23.62 -0.28 -24.71
N TYR A 490 22.41 -0.65 -24.34
CA TYR A 490 21.24 -0.73 -25.19
C TYR A 490 20.16 0.25 -24.74
N GLU A 491 19.49 0.88 -25.70
CA GLU A 491 18.40 1.84 -25.46
C GLU A 491 17.21 1.47 -26.36
N PRO A 492 16.39 0.47 -25.98
CA PRO A 492 15.27 0.01 -26.80
C PRO A 492 14.26 1.14 -27.00
N LYS A 493 13.75 1.29 -28.23
CA LYS A 493 12.81 2.37 -28.59
C LYS A 493 11.38 2.09 -28.13
N ASP A 494 11.04 0.82 -27.96
CA ASP A 494 9.72 0.34 -27.56
C ASP A 494 9.83 -0.96 -26.75
N VAL A 495 8.68 -1.41 -26.23
CA VAL A 495 8.59 -2.60 -25.37
C VAL A 495 8.94 -3.87 -26.16
N SER A 496 8.61 -3.95 -27.45
CA SER A 496 8.92 -5.11 -28.29
C SER A 496 10.43 -5.28 -28.48
N GLU A 497 11.16 -4.20 -28.73
CA GLU A 497 12.62 -4.21 -28.83
C GLU A 497 13.28 -4.60 -27.50
N LEU A 498 12.74 -4.10 -26.37
CA LEU A 498 13.18 -4.50 -25.02
C LEU A 498 13.02 -6.01 -24.81
N CYS A 499 11.83 -6.54 -25.11
CA CYS A 499 11.52 -7.96 -24.95
C CYS A 499 12.43 -8.85 -25.82
N ALA A 500 12.63 -8.49 -27.09
CA ALA A 500 13.51 -9.20 -28.01
C ALA A 500 14.97 -9.20 -27.53
N LEU A 501 15.45 -8.06 -27.01
CA LEU A 501 16.78 -7.95 -26.44
C LEU A 501 16.96 -8.85 -25.21
N MET A 502 16.04 -8.77 -24.26
CA MET A 502 16.08 -9.58 -23.03
C MET A 502 16.01 -11.08 -23.35
N LYS A 503 15.14 -11.49 -24.29
CA LYS A 503 15.07 -12.87 -24.76
C LYS A 503 16.41 -13.36 -25.33
N SER A 504 17.07 -12.54 -26.16
CA SER A 504 18.37 -12.85 -26.77
C SER A 504 19.52 -12.93 -25.76
N LEU A 505 19.52 -12.07 -24.74
CA LEU A 505 20.49 -12.10 -23.65
C LEU A 505 20.23 -13.32 -22.75
N GLY A 506 18.99 -13.53 -22.36
CA GLY A 506 18.57 -14.62 -21.48
C GLY A 506 18.81 -16.00 -22.06
N SER A 507 18.53 -16.21 -23.35
CA SER A 507 18.81 -17.49 -24.03
C SER A 507 20.30 -17.83 -24.11
N LYS A 508 21.18 -16.84 -23.91
CA LYS A 508 22.64 -16.98 -23.89
C LYS A 508 23.20 -17.01 -22.47
N GLY A 509 22.35 -16.99 -21.44
CA GLY A 509 22.77 -16.90 -20.03
C GLY A 509 23.54 -15.61 -19.71
N ARG A 510 23.36 -14.55 -20.50
CA ARG A 510 24.02 -13.26 -20.27
C ARG A 510 23.24 -12.46 -19.24
N THR A 511 23.96 -11.94 -18.26
CA THR A 511 23.44 -11.05 -17.24
C THR A 511 23.21 -9.65 -17.80
N PHE A 512 22.22 -8.93 -17.29
CA PHE A 512 21.96 -7.56 -17.71
C PHE A 512 21.37 -6.71 -16.61
N ALA A 513 21.69 -5.42 -16.66
CA ALA A 513 21.21 -4.46 -15.68
C ALA A 513 20.32 -3.38 -16.30
N ALA A 514 19.22 -3.06 -15.62
CA ALA A 514 18.31 -2.00 -16.03
C ALA A 514 18.69 -0.67 -15.38
N VAL A 515 18.77 0.40 -16.16
CA VAL A 515 19.11 1.75 -15.66
C VAL A 515 18.07 2.79 -16.04
N GLY A 516 17.65 3.57 -15.03
CA GLY A 516 16.73 4.71 -15.15
C GLY A 516 17.42 6.07 -14.96
N GLY A 517 16.64 7.15 -15.05
CA GLY A 517 17.07 8.53 -14.88
C GLY A 517 17.16 9.01 -13.43
N VAL A 518 16.73 8.21 -12.44
CA VAL A 518 17.18 8.40 -11.05
C VAL A 518 18.62 7.92 -11.02
N ALA A 519 19.55 8.85 -11.24
CA ALA A 519 20.96 8.51 -11.32
C ALA A 519 21.47 8.00 -9.96
N LEU A 520 21.59 6.69 -9.85
CA LEU A 520 22.51 6.03 -8.91
C LEU A 520 23.50 5.12 -9.63
N PHE A 521 23.84 5.48 -10.87
CA PHE A 521 25.00 4.91 -11.55
C PHE A 521 26.30 5.68 -11.27
N PRO A 522 26.65 5.90 -9.99
CA PRO A 522 28.06 5.75 -9.65
C PRO A 522 28.29 4.90 -8.38
N GLY A 523 27.38 3.98 -8.05
CA GLY A 523 27.45 3.17 -6.82
C GLY A 523 27.79 1.69 -6.96
N LEU A 524 27.64 1.08 -8.15
CA LEU A 524 27.90 -0.36 -8.34
C LEU A 524 29.19 -0.72 -9.11
N PRO A 525 30.39 -0.14 -8.87
CA PRO A 525 31.59 -0.59 -9.59
C PRO A 525 32.14 -1.96 -9.18
N HIS A 526 31.62 -2.61 -8.13
CA HIS A 526 32.32 -3.75 -7.51
C HIS A 526 31.48 -5.02 -7.29
N LEU A 527 30.17 -5.00 -7.51
CA LEU A 527 29.32 -6.18 -7.40
C LEU A 527 28.91 -6.61 -8.82
N CYS A 528 29.66 -7.55 -9.39
CA CYS A 528 29.44 -8.21 -10.68
C CYS A 528 29.03 -7.28 -11.86
N MET A 529 30.01 -6.84 -12.66
CA MET A 529 29.70 -6.10 -13.90
C MET A 529 28.79 -6.95 -14.81
N PRO A 530 27.61 -6.44 -15.22
CA PRO A 530 26.71 -7.20 -16.07
C PRO A 530 27.25 -7.32 -17.50
N ASP A 531 26.82 -8.34 -18.24
CA ASP A 531 27.19 -8.50 -19.65
C ASP A 531 26.56 -7.44 -20.57
N ALA A 532 25.47 -6.79 -20.12
CA ALA A 532 24.80 -5.71 -20.84
C ALA A 532 24.08 -4.72 -19.92
N ILE A 533 23.95 -3.47 -20.36
CA ILE A 533 23.13 -2.45 -19.70
C ILE A 533 21.95 -2.09 -20.60
N ILE A 534 20.75 -2.05 -20.04
CA ILE A 534 19.51 -1.68 -20.72
C ILE A 534 18.98 -0.39 -20.10
N ARG A 535 18.87 0.68 -20.90
CA ARG A 535 18.31 1.96 -20.45
C ARG A 535 16.92 2.18 -21.01
N THR A 536 15.94 2.30 -20.13
CA THR A 536 14.50 2.43 -20.50
C THR A 536 14.09 3.85 -20.88
N LYS A 537 15.02 4.82 -20.88
CA LYS A 537 14.74 6.26 -21.10
C LYS A 537 14.02 6.56 -22.42
N LYS A 538 14.06 5.70 -23.44
CA LYS A 538 13.33 5.91 -24.71
C LYS A 538 11.85 5.45 -24.65
N LEU A 539 11.45 4.70 -23.63
CA LEU A 539 10.05 4.32 -23.37
C LEU A 539 9.30 5.51 -22.74
N ARG A 540 8.88 6.50 -23.53
CA ARG A 540 8.41 7.82 -23.05
C ARG A 540 6.99 8.18 -23.47
N THR A 541 6.04 7.31 -23.17
CA THR A 541 4.63 7.52 -23.55
C THR A 541 3.77 7.69 -22.31
N ILE A 542 2.86 8.66 -22.33
CA ILE A 542 1.70 8.65 -21.42
C ILE A 542 0.68 7.72 -22.07
N VAL A 543 0.44 6.58 -21.44
CA VAL A 543 -0.44 5.54 -21.96
C VAL A 543 -1.89 5.96 -21.78
N GLU A 544 -2.22 6.51 -20.61
CA GLU A 544 -3.57 6.90 -20.24
C GLU A 544 -3.56 7.93 -19.11
N HIS A 545 -4.52 8.87 -19.12
CA HIS A 545 -4.81 9.76 -18.01
C HIS A 545 -6.32 9.84 -17.83
N ASP A 546 -6.83 9.17 -16.80
CA ASP A 546 -8.24 9.23 -16.38
C ASP A 546 -8.35 10.22 -15.22
N ALA A 547 -8.63 11.48 -15.57
CA ALA A 547 -8.74 12.57 -14.61
C ALA A 547 -9.90 12.35 -13.62
N ALA A 548 -11.04 11.82 -14.08
CA ALA A 548 -12.20 11.56 -13.22
C ALA A 548 -11.92 10.44 -12.19
N ASN A 549 -11.07 9.48 -12.55
CA ASN A 549 -10.62 8.43 -11.66
C ASN A 549 -9.33 8.77 -10.91
N LEU A 550 -8.76 9.98 -11.03
CA LEU A 550 -7.47 10.34 -10.39
C LEU A 550 -6.40 9.26 -10.65
N THR A 551 -6.28 8.79 -11.89
CA THR A 551 -5.29 7.78 -12.27
C THR A 551 -4.57 8.12 -13.56
N ALA A 552 -3.27 7.82 -13.62
CA ALA A 552 -2.52 7.90 -14.87
C ALA A 552 -1.62 6.68 -15.05
N THR A 553 -1.59 6.15 -16.27
CA THR A 553 -0.67 5.10 -16.69
C THR A 553 0.38 5.71 -17.61
N ALA A 554 1.65 5.52 -17.27
CA ALA A 554 2.76 6.07 -18.03
C ALA A 554 3.89 5.04 -18.19
N ALA A 555 4.62 5.15 -19.30
CA ALA A 555 5.78 4.33 -19.57
C ALA A 555 6.91 4.66 -18.56
N ALA A 556 7.65 3.63 -18.17
CA ALA A 556 8.68 3.72 -17.13
C ALA A 556 9.82 4.70 -17.46
N GLY A 557 10.06 5.01 -18.74
CA GLY A 557 11.08 5.96 -19.18
C GLY A 557 10.63 7.43 -19.23
N LEU A 558 9.32 7.72 -19.07
CA LEU A 558 8.82 9.09 -18.96
C LEU A 558 9.40 9.76 -17.70
N SER A 559 9.73 11.05 -17.76
CA SER A 559 10.22 11.74 -16.56
C SER A 559 9.07 12.21 -15.66
N LEU A 560 9.34 12.34 -14.36
CA LEU A 560 8.39 12.88 -13.40
C LEU A 560 7.92 14.28 -13.81
N GLY A 561 8.85 15.15 -14.24
CA GLY A 561 8.53 16.50 -14.68
C GLY A 561 7.65 16.56 -15.92
N GLU A 562 7.80 15.61 -16.85
CA GLU A 562 6.92 15.47 -18.02
C GLU A 562 5.51 15.06 -17.62
N LEU A 563 5.38 14.05 -16.76
CA LEU A 563 4.08 13.62 -16.25
C LEU A 563 3.39 14.74 -15.48
N GLN A 564 4.08 15.39 -14.54
CA GLN A 564 3.52 16.49 -13.73
C GLN A 564 3.02 17.66 -14.58
N LYS A 565 3.64 17.96 -15.73
CA LYS A 565 3.15 19.01 -16.65
C LYS A 565 1.79 18.67 -17.26
N VAL A 566 1.51 17.39 -17.50
CA VAL A 566 0.21 16.95 -18.01
C VAL A 566 -0.83 16.95 -16.89
N LEU A 567 -0.49 16.37 -15.74
CA LEU A 567 -1.41 16.27 -14.61
C LEU A 567 -1.89 17.64 -14.11
N ARG A 568 -1.00 18.64 -14.06
CA ARG A 568 -1.35 20.00 -13.63
C ARG A 568 -2.43 20.68 -14.47
N LYS A 569 -2.58 20.29 -15.76
CA LYS A 569 -3.65 20.85 -16.62
C LYS A 569 -5.04 20.47 -16.13
N GLU A 570 -5.15 19.32 -15.45
CA GLU A 570 -6.37 18.81 -14.85
C GLU A 570 -6.42 19.05 -13.33
N ASN A 571 -5.60 19.99 -12.80
CA ASN A 571 -5.45 20.24 -11.36
C ASN A 571 -5.14 18.99 -10.54
N GLN A 572 -4.23 18.15 -11.06
CA GLN A 572 -3.79 16.92 -10.41
C GLN A 572 -2.28 16.87 -10.31
N PHE A 573 -1.77 16.03 -9.42
CA PHE A 573 -0.34 15.76 -9.30
C PHE A 573 -0.07 14.35 -8.77
N LEU A 574 1.15 13.88 -9.02
CA LEU A 574 1.70 12.67 -8.41
C LEU A 574 2.62 13.10 -7.24
N PRO A 575 2.28 12.85 -5.97
CA PRO A 575 3.05 13.32 -4.81
C PRO A 575 4.32 12.49 -4.55
N LEU A 576 5.15 12.29 -5.57
CA LEU A 576 6.47 11.67 -5.44
C LEU A 576 7.56 12.73 -5.52
N ASP A 577 8.56 12.58 -4.67
CA ASP A 577 9.65 13.52 -4.52
C ASP A 577 10.92 12.96 -5.15
N ALA A 578 11.20 13.42 -6.37
CA ALA A 578 12.43 13.15 -7.08
C ALA A 578 12.75 14.33 -8.01
N PRO A 579 14.02 14.50 -8.41
CA PRO A 579 14.38 15.51 -9.40
C PRO A 579 13.53 15.37 -10.68
N PRO A 580 13.03 16.46 -11.30
CA PRO A 580 12.07 16.39 -12.41
C PRO A 580 12.50 15.57 -13.65
N GLN A 581 13.80 15.39 -13.85
CA GLN A 581 14.41 14.59 -14.91
C GLN A 581 14.42 13.07 -14.62
N SER A 582 14.10 12.69 -13.39
CA SER A 582 14.02 11.30 -12.94
C SER A 582 12.95 10.54 -13.71
N THR A 583 13.31 9.37 -14.24
CA THR A 583 12.34 8.48 -14.90
C THR A 583 11.42 7.83 -13.88
N LEU A 584 10.13 7.68 -14.19
CA LEU A 584 9.15 7.04 -13.30
C LEU A 584 9.58 5.63 -12.86
N GLY A 585 10.11 4.82 -13.78
CA GLY A 585 10.61 3.48 -13.48
C GLY A 585 11.79 3.48 -12.51
N GLY A 586 12.69 4.46 -12.63
CA GLY A 586 13.79 4.64 -11.68
C GLY A 586 13.30 5.01 -10.28
N ILE A 587 12.30 5.89 -10.17
CA ILE A 587 11.71 6.30 -8.89
C ILE A 587 11.07 5.08 -8.20
N VAL A 588 10.26 4.32 -8.93
CA VAL A 588 9.57 3.15 -8.38
C VAL A 588 10.54 2.02 -8.05
N ALA A 589 11.47 1.69 -8.94
CA ALA A 589 12.46 0.63 -8.70
C ALA A 589 13.38 0.95 -7.53
N ALA A 590 13.75 2.21 -7.31
CA ALA A 590 14.58 2.61 -6.18
C ALA A 590 13.80 2.64 -4.85
N GLY A 591 12.49 2.96 -4.88
CA GLY A 591 11.65 2.98 -3.68
C GLY A 591 12.07 4.01 -2.61
N LEU A 592 12.88 5.00 -2.99
CA LEU A 592 13.48 5.95 -2.06
C LEU A 592 12.42 6.89 -1.44
N PRO A 593 12.60 7.30 -0.16
CA PRO A 593 11.73 8.27 0.49
C PRO A 593 11.93 9.68 -0.07
N GLY A 594 11.05 10.58 0.31
CA GLY A 594 11.24 12.01 0.09
C GLY A 594 10.43 12.86 1.09
N PRO A 595 10.68 14.18 1.11
CA PRO A 595 10.24 15.06 2.21
C PRO A 595 8.72 15.12 2.44
N ARG A 596 7.90 14.84 1.43
CA ARG A 596 6.43 14.82 1.55
C ARG A 596 5.85 13.45 1.84
N ARG A 597 6.70 12.44 2.08
CA ARG A 597 6.27 11.06 2.38
C ARG A 597 5.31 10.98 3.56
N TYR A 598 5.52 11.79 4.60
CA TYR A 598 4.66 11.79 5.78
C TYR A 598 3.20 12.12 5.41
N ALA A 599 2.99 13.16 4.59
CA ALA A 599 1.66 13.62 4.19
C ALA A 599 0.99 12.75 3.12
N TYR A 600 1.75 12.28 2.12
CA TYR A 600 1.16 11.63 0.93
C TYR A 600 1.53 10.16 0.75
N GLY A 601 2.43 9.61 1.57
CA GLY A 601 2.97 8.28 1.38
C GLY A 601 4.11 8.23 0.36
N SER A 602 4.46 7.03 -0.07
CA SER A 602 5.60 6.75 -0.95
C SER A 602 5.17 6.18 -2.30
N ALA A 603 6.13 5.80 -3.15
CA ALA A 603 5.82 5.04 -4.37
C ALA A 603 5.00 3.77 -4.07
N ARG A 604 5.23 3.15 -2.91
CA ARG A 604 4.45 2.01 -2.40
C ARG A 604 2.95 2.33 -2.30
N ASP A 605 2.59 3.55 -1.95
CA ASP A 605 1.21 3.97 -1.73
C ASP A 605 0.56 4.53 -3.01
N ALA A 606 1.37 5.09 -3.91
CA ALA A 606 0.91 5.69 -5.15
C ALA A 606 0.73 4.67 -6.30
N VAL A 607 1.49 3.57 -6.34
CA VAL A 607 1.41 2.59 -7.43
C VAL A 607 0.21 1.67 -7.25
N LEU A 608 -0.68 1.65 -8.24
CA LEU A 608 -1.86 0.77 -8.32
C LEU A 608 -1.63 -0.46 -9.21
N GLY A 609 -0.76 -0.33 -10.22
CA GLY A 609 -0.46 -1.41 -11.13
C GLY A 609 0.83 -1.20 -11.91
N ILE A 610 1.45 -2.30 -12.32
CA ILE A 610 2.73 -2.33 -13.02
C ILE A 610 2.64 -3.30 -14.19
N LYS A 611 3.20 -2.94 -15.35
CA LYS A 611 3.66 -3.91 -16.34
C LYS A 611 5.18 -3.92 -16.37
N PHE A 612 5.75 -5.11 -16.51
CA PHE A 612 7.19 -5.29 -16.53
C PHE A 612 7.57 -6.46 -17.43
N ALA A 613 8.81 -6.43 -17.94
CA ALA A 613 9.42 -7.55 -18.63
C ALA A 613 10.19 -8.42 -17.63
N ASP A 614 9.92 -9.73 -17.62
CA ASP A 614 10.66 -10.71 -16.83
C ASP A 614 12.05 -11.02 -17.44
N TYR A 615 12.85 -11.83 -16.75
CA TYR A 615 14.20 -12.21 -17.21
C TYR A 615 14.22 -12.92 -18.58
N THR A 616 13.10 -13.44 -19.06
CA THR A 616 12.96 -14.07 -20.38
C THR A 616 12.51 -13.11 -21.48
N GLY A 617 12.23 -11.85 -21.14
CA GLY A 617 11.69 -10.84 -22.05
C GLY A 617 10.19 -11.00 -22.29
N ARG A 618 9.43 -11.60 -21.37
CA ARG A 618 7.96 -11.66 -21.45
C ARG A 618 7.33 -10.57 -20.59
N ILE A 619 6.25 -9.98 -21.09
CA ILE A 619 5.48 -8.99 -20.34
C ILE A 619 4.52 -9.67 -19.38
N LEU A 620 4.55 -9.20 -18.14
CA LEU A 620 3.65 -9.54 -17.05
C LEU A 620 3.02 -8.26 -16.51
N LYS A 621 1.82 -8.37 -15.95
CA LYS A 621 1.16 -7.28 -15.20
C LYS A 621 0.98 -7.64 -13.73
N ALA A 622 0.91 -6.64 -12.87
CA ALA A 622 0.55 -6.74 -11.46
C ALA A 622 -0.41 -5.60 -11.09
N GLY A 623 -1.36 -5.84 -10.18
CA GLY A 623 -2.34 -4.82 -9.76
C GLY A 623 -3.31 -4.40 -10.86
N GLY A 624 -3.85 -3.17 -10.75
CA GLY A 624 -4.89 -2.66 -11.65
C GLY A 624 -4.99 -1.14 -11.66
N LYS A 625 -6.17 -0.62 -12.05
CA LYS A 625 -6.47 0.82 -12.13
C LYS A 625 -7.33 1.34 -10.97
N THR A 626 -7.81 0.45 -10.12
CA THR A 626 -8.68 0.79 -8.99
C THR A 626 -7.88 0.82 -7.70
N VAL A 627 -8.28 1.68 -6.76
CA VAL A 627 -7.60 1.80 -5.45
C VAL A 627 -7.80 0.54 -4.62
N LYS A 628 -9.04 0.02 -4.61
CA LYS A 628 -9.37 -1.27 -4.00
C LYS A 628 -9.18 -2.38 -5.04
N ASN A 629 -8.26 -3.29 -4.74
CA ASN A 629 -8.00 -4.48 -5.53
C ASN A 629 -7.31 -5.52 -4.64
N VAL A 630 -7.98 -6.66 -4.45
CA VAL A 630 -7.46 -7.78 -3.66
C VAL A 630 -7.49 -9.09 -4.47
N ALA A 631 -7.45 -8.98 -5.80
CA ALA A 631 -7.39 -10.14 -6.67
C ALA A 631 -5.95 -10.68 -6.77
N GLY A 632 -5.74 -11.90 -6.28
CA GLY A 632 -4.43 -12.55 -6.31
C GLY A 632 -3.43 -11.96 -5.32
N TYR A 633 -2.15 -12.32 -5.48
CA TYR A 633 -1.07 -11.74 -4.67
C TYR A 633 -0.66 -10.36 -5.21
N ASP A 634 -0.40 -9.40 -4.32
CA ASP A 634 0.13 -8.09 -4.69
C ASP A 634 1.66 -8.13 -4.86
N TYR A 635 2.13 -8.98 -5.77
CA TYR A 635 3.56 -9.09 -6.08
C TYR A 635 4.12 -7.84 -6.80
N GLY A 636 3.24 -6.91 -7.22
CA GLY A 636 3.64 -5.60 -7.72
C GLY A 636 4.41 -4.80 -6.66
N LYS A 637 4.08 -4.99 -5.38
CA LYS A 637 4.82 -4.36 -4.27
C LYS A 637 6.28 -4.79 -4.20
N LEU A 638 6.58 -6.04 -4.54
CA LEU A 638 7.97 -6.52 -4.59
C LEU A 638 8.81 -5.77 -5.61
N LEU A 639 8.22 -5.27 -6.71
CA LEU A 639 8.96 -4.53 -7.75
C LEU A 639 9.39 -3.13 -7.28
N ILE A 640 8.73 -2.60 -6.24
CA ILE A 640 9.04 -1.29 -5.65
C ILE A 640 10.23 -1.47 -4.69
N GLY A 641 11.30 -0.70 -4.89
CA GLY A 641 12.53 -0.90 -4.12
C GLY A 641 13.34 -2.14 -4.53
N SER A 642 12.93 -2.87 -5.58
CA SER A 642 13.68 -4.03 -6.11
C SER A 642 14.95 -3.68 -6.86
N TRP A 643 15.13 -2.39 -7.17
CA TRP A 643 16.18 -1.86 -8.05
C TRP A 643 16.19 -2.47 -9.46
N GLY A 644 15.14 -3.18 -9.87
CA GLY A 644 15.06 -3.88 -11.16
C GLY A 644 15.54 -5.34 -11.11
N THR A 645 15.82 -5.89 -9.92
CA THR A 645 16.25 -7.30 -9.77
C THR A 645 15.16 -8.30 -10.11
N LEU A 646 13.87 -7.93 -10.02
CA LEU A 646 12.76 -8.85 -10.28
C LEU A 646 12.15 -8.68 -11.68
N GLY A 647 12.55 -7.64 -12.42
CA GLY A 647 12.04 -7.35 -13.75
C GLY A 647 12.29 -5.91 -14.17
N ILE A 648 12.18 -5.64 -15.48
CA ILE A 648 12.34 -4.30 -16.04
C ILE A 648 10.95 -3.67 -16.20
N LEU A 649 10.68 -2.62 -15.43
CA LEU A 649 9.41 -1.87 -15.51
C LEU A 649 9.22 -1.27 -16.90
N THR A 650 8.03 -1.43 -17.47
CA THR A 650 7.66 -0.90 -18.79
C THR A 650 6.55 0.14 -18.71
N GLU A 651 5.50 -0.13 -17.92
CA GLU A 651 4.37 0.78 -17.67
C GLU A 651 4.00 0.77 -16.19
N ILE A 652 3.57 1.92 -15.66
CA ILE A 652 3.20 2.06 -14.25
C ILE A 652 1.90 2.88 -14.19
N THR A 653 0.92 2.36 -13.45
CA THR A 653 -0.34 3.03 -13.15
C THR A 653 -0.26 3.62 -11.75
N PHE A 654 -0.45 4.93 -11.66
CA PHE A 654 -0.42 5.68 -10.42
C PHE A 654 -1.80 6.16 -10.01
N ARG A 655 -2.08 6.09 -8.71
CA ARG A 655 -3.05 6.93 -8.04
C ARG A 655 -2.52 8.35 -7.97
N LEU A 656 -3.35 9.29 -8.38
CA LEU A 656 -3.10 10.73 -8.34
C LEU A 656 -3.85 11.37 -7.18
N LEU A 657 -3.47 12.59 -6.86
CA LEU A 657 -4.21 13.45 -5.95
C LEU A 657 -4.56 14.77 -6.64
N PRO A 658 -5.64 15.44 -6.19
CA PRO A 658 -5.89 16.83 -6.56
C PRO A 658 -4.71 17.71 -6.16
N LEU A 659 -4.32 18.63 -7.03
CA LEU A 659 -3.29 19.63 -6.74
C LEU A 659 -3.76 20.50 -5.55
N PRO A 660 -2.94 20.72 -4.52
CA PRO A 660 -3.30 21.60 -3.41
C PRO A 660 -3.64 23.01 -3.90
N GLU A 661 -4.69 23.60 -3.35
CA GLU A 661 -5.09 24.97 -3.69
C GLU A 661 -4.08 26.00 -3.17
N CYS A 662 -3.53 25.74 -1.99
CA CYS A 662 -2.54 26.58 -1.33
C CYS A 662 -1.36 25.73 -0.84
N SER A 663 -0.17 26.30 -0.93
CA SER A 663 1.09 25.71 -0.44
C SER A 663 1.99 26.80 0.10
N ALA A 664 2.52 26.59 1.31
CA ALA A 664 3.42 27.52 1.97
C ALA A 664 4.50 26.79 2.77
N CYS A 665 5.67 27.40 2.93
CA CYS A 665 6.72 26.94 3.82
C CYS A 665 7.42 28.10 4.51
N PHE A 666 8.16 27.81 5.58
CA PHE A 666 9.09 28.73 6.20
C PHE A 666 10.44 28.03 6.39
N VAL A 667 11.50 28.82 6.47
CA VAL A 667 12.84 28.37 6.86
C VAL A 667 13.18 29.07 8.17
N ALA A 668 13.51 28.31 9.22
CA ALA A 668 13.93 28.82 10.52
C ALA A 668 15.39 28.46 10.80
N GLY A 669 16.22 29.44 11.16
CA GLY A 669 17.65 29.26 11.43
C GLY A 669 17.95 29.00 12.90
N PHE A 670 18.92 28.11 13.17
CA PHE A 670 19.33 27.71 14.52
C PHE A 670 20.86 27.60 14.63
N GLU A 671 21.42 28.04 15.76
CA GLU A 671 22.86 27.87 16.06
C GLU A 671 23.20 26.47 16.57
N ARG A 672 22.25 25.78 17.22
CA ARG A 672 22.46 24.47 17.86
C ARG A 672 21.49 23.42 17.31
N LEU A 673 22.02 22.25 16.97
CA LEU A 673 21.24 21.10 16.52
C LEU A 673 20.13 20.69 17.50
N ALA A 674 20.44 20.71 18.80
CA ALA A 674 19.50 20.35 19.86
C ALA A 674 18.25 21.27 19.90
N ASP A 675 18.39 22.53 19.51
CA ASP A 675 17.26 23.48 19.47
C ASP A 675 16.39 23.22 18.24
N ALA A 676 17.01 23.00 17.07
CA ALA A 676 16.29 22.66 15.85
C ALA A 676 15.55 21.32 15.99
N GLY A 677 16.18 20.31 16.59
CA GLY A 677 15.57 19.03 16.91
C GLY A 677 14.39 19.14 17.87
N ARG A 678 14.51 19.98 18.92
CA ARG A 678 13.42 20.25 19.88
C ARG A 678 12.24 20.95 19.20
N ALA A 679 12.49 21.89 18.30
CA ALA A 679 11.43 22.54 17.53
C ALA A 679 10.70 21.54 16.63
N GLY A 680 11.45 20.69 15.92
CA GLY A 680 10.87 19.62 15.09
C GLY A 680 10.01 18.63 15.90
N ALA A 681 10.52 18.15 17.04
CA ALA A 681 9.77 17.27 17.94
C ALA A 681 8.46 17.91 18.44
N ARG A 682 8.50 19.19 18.85
CA ARG A 682 7.30 19.92 19.29
C ARG A 682 6.26 20.09 18.18
N ILE A 683 6.68 20.27 16.93
CA ILE A 683 5.77 20.32 15.78
C ILE A 683 5.07 18.97 15.59
N LEU A 684 5.81 17.85 15.71
CA LEU A 684 5.23 16.50 15.65
C LEU A 684 4.25 16.24 16.81
N GLU A 685 4.63 16.59 18.03
CA GLU A 685 3.80 16.46 19.24
C GLU A 685 2.51 17.29 19.17
N ALA A 686 2.55 18.45 18.50
CA ALA A 686 1.37 19.30 18.29
C ALA A 686 0.34 18.69 17.30
N GLY A 687 0.68 17.59 16.61
CA GLY A 687 -0.23 16.90 15.71
C GLY A 687 -0.64 17.73 14.50
N LEU A 688 0.21 18.66 14.06
CA LEU A 688 -0.06 19.54 12.93
C LEU A 688 0.06 18.75 11.63
N SER A 689 -0.92 18.90 10.72
CA SER A 689 -0.74 18.39 9.36
C SER A 689 0.29 19.27 8.65
N HIS A 690 1.37 18.64 8.18
CA HIS A 690 2.46 19.30 7.48
C HIS A 690 2.84 18.43 6.28
N SER A 691 3.19 19.06 5.16
CA SER A 691 3.72 18.40 3.97
C SER A 691 5.25 18.34 3.97
N LEU A 692 5.91 19.17 4.77
CA LEU A 692 7.36 19.26 4.83
C LEU A 692 7.80 19.56 6.26
N LEU A 693 8.74 18.76 6.80
CA LEU A 693 9.43 19.07 8.05
C LEU A 693 10.87 18.55 7.94
N THR A 694 11.76 19.39 7.43
CA THR A 694 13.12 18.99 7.07
C THR A 694 14.16 19.79 7.83
N LEU A 695 15.05 19.08 8.52
CA LEU A 695 16.20 19.62 9.22
C LEU A 695 17.46 19.48 8.36
N LEU A 696 18.20 20.58 8.17
CA LEU A 696 19.43 20.63 7.38
C LEU A 696 20.59 21.14 8.23
N ASN A 697 21.79 20.61 8.01
CA ASN A 697 23.04 21.25 8.45
C ASN A 697 23.43 22.38 7.48
N LEU A 698 24.43 23.19 7.84
CA LEU A 698 24.86 24.36 7.06
C LEU A 698 25.16 24.03 5.58
N ARG A 699 25.72 22.86 5.30
CA ARG A 699 26.02 22.45 3.91
C ARG A 699 24.79 21.97 3.16
N GLY A 700 23.91 21.19 3.79
CA GLY A 700 22.61 20.86 3.23
C GLY A 700 21.80 22.12 2.90
N LEU A 701 21.85 23.11 3.80
CA LEU A 701 21.26 24.42 3.58
C LEU A 701 21.90 25.17 2.41
N SER A 702 23.23 25.17 2.29
CA SER A 702 23.94 25.80 1.18
C SER A 702 23.60 25.19 -0.18
N VAL A 703 23.51 23.86 -0.25
CA VAL A 703 23.07 23.13 -1.47
C VAL A 703 21.64 23.52 -1.85
N ALA A 704 20.74 23.56 -0.86
CA ALA A 704 19.35 23.96 -1.08
C ALA A 704 19.24 25.45 -1.48
N ALA A 705 19.97 26.35 -0.81
CA ALA A 705 19.96 27.79 -1.07
C ALA A 705 20.51 28.14 -2.45
N THR A 706 21.64 27.54 -2.85
CA THR A 706 22.26 27.75 -4.17
C THR A 706 21.30 27.37 -5.29
N THR A 707 20.49 26.34 -5.07
CA THR A 707 19.49 25.87 -6.04
C THR A 707 18.28 26.81 -6.12
N ALA A 708 17.85 27.36 -4.98
CA ALA A 708 16.64 28.17 -4.89
C ALA A 708 16.88 29.67 -5.19
N GLY A 709 18.09 30.20 -4.96
CA GLY A 709 18.42 31.61 -5.17
C GLY A 709 17.84 32.59 -4.14
N HIS A 710 17.37 32.11 -2.99
CA HIS A 710 16.75 32.92 -1.93
C HIS A 710 17.73 33.23 -0.79
N ALA A 711 17.59 34.40 -0.15
CA ALA A 711 18.30 34.72 1.09
C ALA A 711 17.66 33.96 2.26
N LEU A 712 18.44 33.17 2.99
CA LEU A 712 17.99 32.33 4.10
C LEU A 712 18.46 32.90 5.44
N PRO A 713 17.74 32.62 6.56
CA PRO A 713 18.16 33.05 7.89
C PRO A 713 19.53 32.48 8.27
N ALA A 714 20.28 33.23 9.09
CA ALA A 714 21.58 32.79 9.59
C ALA A 714 21.43 31.62 10.58
N GLY A 715 22.45 30.76 10.64
CA GLY A 715 22.52 29.65 11.58
C GLY A 715 23.38 28.49 11.05
N GLN A 716 23.78 27.58 11.95
CA GLN A 716 24.48 26.34 11.60
C GLN A 716 23.51 25.24 11.13
N TYR A 717 22.24 25.35 11.51
CA TYR A 717 21.16 24.41 11.17
C TYR A 717 19.93 25.17 10.71
N ALA A 718 19.11 24.54 9.89
CA ALA A 718 17.81 25.09 9.49
C ALA A 718 16.71 24.05 9.57
N LEU A 719 15.55 24.45 10.09
CA LEU A 719 14.32 23.66 10.01
C LEU A 719 13.37 24.30 9.00
N ILE A 720 12.95 23.51 8.02
CA ILE A 720 11.98 23.91 7.00
C ILE A 720 10.65 23.24 7.32
N GLY A 721 9.64 24.04 7.66
CA GLY A 721 8.27 23.58 7.86
C GLY A 721 7.38 24.01 6.71
N GLY A 722 6.49 23.15 6.23
CA GLY A 722 5.58 23.46 5.14
C GLY A 722 4.25 22.72 5.20
N ALA A 723 3.24 23.34 4.61
CA ALA A 723 1.86 22.87 4.57
C ALA A 723 1.26 23.04 3.17
N GLU A 724 0.41 22.08 2.78
CA GLU A 724 -0.32 22.06 1.52
C GLU A 724 -1.79 21.71 1.79
N GLY A 725 -2.73 22.39 1.14
CA GLY A 725 -4.16 22.13 1.31
C GLY A 725 -5.02 23.35 0.97
N PHE A 726 -6.14 23.51 1.69
CA PHE A 726 -7.01 24.68 1.56
C PHE A 726 -6.43 25.89 2.30
N GLY A 727 -6.59 27.09 1.76
CA GLY A 727 -5.99 28.33 2.27
C GLY A 727 -6.14 28.55 3.79
N PRO A 728 -7.35 28.45 4.37
CA PRO A 728 -7.54 28.61 5.82
C PRO A 728 -6.75 27.60 6.66
N ALA A 729 -6.64 26.35 6.18
CA ALA A 729 -5.89 25.30 6.87
C ALA A 729 -4.38 25.54 6.82
N VAL A 730 -3.86 25.87 5.64
CA VAL A 730 -2.44 26.16 5.43
C VAL A 730 -2.01 27.35 6.30
N LYS A 731 -2.77 28.46 6.27
CA LYS A 731 -2.44 29.65 7.07
C LYS A 731 -2.33 29.35 8.57
N ARG A 732 -3.26 28.56 9.10
CA ARG A 732 -3.25 28.17 10.52
C ARG A 732 -2.05 27.27 10.86
N GLN A 733 -1.81 26.25 10.05
CA GLN A 733 -0.68 25.32 10.24
C GLN A 733 0.67 26.05 10.22
N MET A 734 0.84 26.96 9.27
CA MET A 734 2.05 27.78 9.17
C MET A 734 2.28 28.64 10.41
N ALA A 735 1.24 29.36 10.88
CA ALA A 735 1.34 30.17 12.08
C ALA A 735 1.72 29.34 13.32
N GLU A 736 1.02 28.22 13.56
CA GLU A 736 1.29 27.34 14.71
C GLU A 736 2.72 26.77 14.66
N MET A 737 3.22 26.36 13.49
CA MET A 737 4.61 25.87 13.36
C MET A 737 5.66 26.97 13.55
N GLN A 738 5.43 28.18 13.04
CA GLN A 738 6.35 29.30 13.21
C GLN A 738 6.42 29.76 14.67
N ASP A 739 5.28 29.78 15.38
CA ASP A 739 5.22 30.10 16.81
C ASP A 739 6.02 29.11 17.65
N ILE A 740 5.95 27.80 17.32
CA ILE A 740 6.77 26.77 17.97
C ILE A 740 8.26 27.04 17.77
N CYS A 741 8.68 27.37 16.55
CA CYS A 741 10.09 27.68 16.24
C CYS A 741 10.56 28.97 16.94
N ALA A 742 9.74 30.02 16.96
CA ALA A 742 10.05 31.28 17.64
C ALA A 742 10.21 31.07 19.16
N GLY A 743 9.41 30.16 19.75
CA GLY A 743 9.54 29.73 21.15
C GLY A 743 10.86 29.01 21.49
N VAL A 744 11.67 28.66 20.50
CA VAL A 744 13.03 28.11 20.64
C VAL A 744 14.09 29.07 20.07
N SER A 745 13.77 30.37 20.00
CA SER A 745 14.69 31.46 19.60
C SER A 745 15.19 31.41 18.16
N ALA A 746 14.38 30.91 17.22
CA ALA A 746 14.69 30.98 15.79
C ALA A 746 14.10 32.24 15.12
N GLU A 747 14.86 32.83 14.20
CA GLU A 747 14.31 33.73 13.18
C GLU A 747 13.83 32.89 11.99
N SER A 748 12.66 33.23 11.43
CA SER A 748 12.09 32.51 10.28
C SER A 748 11.70 33.43 9.13
N VAL A 749 11.83 32.91 7.91
CA VAL A 749 11.40 33.56 6.67
C VAL A 749 10.37 32.67 5.98
N ALA A 750 9.22 33.23 5.61
CA ALA A 750 8.10 32.52 4.98
C ALA A 750 8.08 32.68 3.46
N PHE A 751 7.60 31.64 2.77
CA PHE A 751 7.53 31.53 1.31
C PHE A 751 6.18 30.89 0.90
N GLU A 752 5.56 31.39 -0.16
CA GLU A 752 4.26 30.91 -0.65
C GLU A 752 4.31 30.65 -2.18
N GLY A 753 3.38 29.81 -2.67
CA GLY A 753 3.18 29.60 -4.10
C GLY A 753 4.43 29.11 -4.85
N ASN A 754 4.88 29.83 -5.86
CA ASN A 754 6.06 29.44 -6.66
C ASN A 754 7.33 29.35 -5.81
N ASN A 755 7.50 30.23 -4.81
CA ASN A 755 8.68 30.21 -3.94
C ASN A 755 8.69 28.95 -3.06
N TYR A 756 7.51 28.46 -2.63
CA TYR A 756 7.41 27.16 -1.97
C TYR A 756 7.91 26.02 -2.86
N ALA A 757 7.47 25.98 -4.13
CA ALA A 757 7.84 24.93 -5.06
C ALA A 757 9.35 24.92 -5.36
N GLU A 758 9.99 26.10 -5.40
CA GLU A 758 11.46 26.25 -5.55
C GLU A 758 12.23 25.75 -4.33
N ILE A 759 11.78 26.07 -3.11
CA ILE A 759 12.38 25.56 -1.88
C ILE A 759 12.22 24.04 -1.80
N LEU A 760 11.02 23.51 -2.02
CA LEU A 760 10.77 22.06 -2.04
C LEU A 760 11.65 21.37 -3.09
N GLY A 761 11.71 21.90 -4.31
CA GLY A 761 12.55 21.37 -5.38
C GLY A 761 14.03 21.32 -5.01
N SER A 762 14.51 22.33 -4.30
CA SER A 762 15.88 22.42 -3.79
C SER A 762 16.17 21.41 -2.67
N VAL A 763 15.24 21.21 -1.74
CA VAL A 763 15.34 20.16 -0.70
C VAL A 763 15.36 18.78 -1.34
N VAL A 764 14.46 18.53 -2.29
CA VAL A 764 14.44 17.27 -3.06
C VAL A 764 15.78 17.08 -3.79
N GLN A 765 16.32 18.11 -4.44
CA GLN A 765 17.62 18.01 -5.10
C GLN A 765 18.76 17.71 -4.12
N ALA A 766 18.72 18.25 -2.90
CA ALA A 766 19.69 17.97 -1.85
C ALA A 766 19.60 16.53 -1.30
N CYS A 767 18.42 15.89 -1.36
CA CYS A 767 18.25 14.46 -1.10
C CYS A 767 18.75 13.55 -2.25
N TYR A 768 18.95 14.11 -3.46
CA TYR A 768 19.32 13.38 -4.69
C TYR A 768 20.42 14.11 -5.49
N PRO A 769 21.59 14.44 -4.90
CA PRO A 769 22.60 15.27 -5.54
C PRO A 769 23.14 14.61 -6.81
N HIS A 770 22.59 15.03 -7.93
CA HIS A 770 23.07 14.73 -9.26
C HIS A 770 24.28 15.61 -9.57
N ARG A 771 25.36 14.98 -10.03
CA ARG A 771 26.49 15.62 -10.74
C ARG A 771 27.15 16.79 -10.00
N HIS A 772 28.07 16.44 -9.10
CA HIS A 772 29.34 17.13 -9.10
C HIS A 772 30.38 16.12 -9.62
N GLU A 773 31.10 16.51 -10.68
CA GLU A 773 32.33 15.83 -11.11
C GLU A 773 33.31 15.93 -9.95
N ASP A 774 33.29 14.93 -9.06
CA ASP A 774 34.35 14.47 -8.16
C ASP A 774 33.70 13.51 -7.15
N SER A 775 34.34 12.37 -6.87
CA SER A 775 33.75 11.14 -6.33
C SER A 775 32.96 11.23 -4.99
N PHE A 776 31.63 11.42 -5.00
CA PHE A 776 30.81 11.37 -3.76
C PHE A 776 30.39 9.95 -3.35
N PHE A 777 30.37 9.70 -2.04
CA PHE A 777 29.72 8.56 -1.38
C PHE A 777 28.58 9.08 -0.50
N GLY A 778 27.38 8.50 -0.57
CA GLY A 778 26.25 8.95 0.24
C GLY A 778 25.26 7.83 0.54
N GLY A 779 24.23 8.12 1.33
CA GLY A 779 23.28 7.09 1.74
C GLY A 779 22.01 7.64 2.35
N CYS A 780 21.04 6.73 2.49
CA CYS A 780 19.78 6.97 3.18
C CYS A 780 19.76 6.10 4.44
N ILE A 781 19.55 6.74 5.59
CA ILE A 781 19.53 6.12 6.92
C ILE A 781 18.13 6.33 7.49
N SER A 782 17.53 5.28 8.06
CA SER A 782 16.26 5.39 8.78
C SER A 782 16.47 5.09 10.27
N VAL A 783 16.09 6.04 11.11
CA VAL A 783 16.19 5.98 12.58
C VAL A 783 14.86 6.40 13.20
N ARG A 784 14.71 6.29 14.53
CA ARG A 784 13.56 6.91 15.20
C ARG A 784 13.70 8.42 15.23
N PRO A 785 12.60 9.19 15.22
CA PRO A 785 12.64 10.63 15.43
C PRO A 785 13.46 11.05 16.67
N GLU A 786 13.37 10.30 17.78
CA GLU A 786 14.18 10.59 18.98
C GLU A 786 15.70 10.38 18.81
N ASP A 787 16.12 9.55 17.87
CA ASP A 787 17.53 9.22 17.60
C ASP A 787 18.15 10.13 16.51
N LEU A 788 17.36 11.02 15.90
CA LEU A 788 17.79 11.88 14.79
C LEU A 788 18.99 12.75 15.16
N CYS A 789 18.89 13.53 16.23
CA CYS A 789 19.96 14.45 16.62
C CYS A 789 21.26 13.70 16.95
N GLY A 790 21.19 12.61 17.72
CA GLY A 790 22.37 11.79 18.03
C GLY A 790 23.01 11.19 16.78
N THR A 791 22.20 10.81 15.78
CA THR A 791 22.70 10.32 14.50
C THR A 791 23.41 11.40 13.70
N ILE A 792 22.84 12.61 13.65
CA ILE A 792 23.46 13.75 12.97
C ILE A 792 24.78 14.13 13.67
N GLU A 793 24.83 14.17 15.00
CA GLU A 793 26.05 14.44 15.77
C GLU A 793 27.14 13.41 15.49
N ALA A 794 26.79 12.13 15.35
CA ALA A 794 27.73 11.07 15.00
C ALA A 794 28.30 11.26 13.57
N ILE A 795 27.46 11.62 12.60
CA ILE A 795 27.88 11.95 11.23
C ILE A 795 28.84 13.15 11.24
N GLU A 796 28.51 14.22 11.97
CA GLU A 796 29.34 15.42 12.07
C GLU A 796 30.63 15.20 12.86
N LYS A 797 30.62 14.30 13.86
CA LYS A 797 31.84 13.87 14.56
C LYS A 797 32.78 13.17 13.59
N MET A 798 32.25 12.26 12.79
CA MET A 798 33.03 11.57 11.79
C MET A 798 33.55 12.50 10.68
N GLU A 799 32.78 13.53 10.31
CA GLU A 799 33.27 14.62 9.46
C GLU A 799 34.55 15.25 10.03
N ARG A 800 34.58 15.52 11.35
CA ARG A 800 35.77 16.04 12.04
C ARG A 800 36.92 15.02 12.11
N ASP A 801 36.62 13.77 12.44
CA ASP A 801 37.63 12.73 12.68
C ASP A 801 38.29 12.25 11.37
N ALA A 802 37.52 12.14 10.28
CA ALA A 802 38.00 11.68 8.98
C ALA A 802 38.42 12.81 8.03
N GLY A 803 38.24 14.08 8.43
CA GLY A 803 38.56 15.25 7.60
C GLY A 803 37.76 15.32 6.31
N VAL A 804 36.57 14.71 6.30
CA VAL A 804 35.64 14.77 5.17
C VAL A 804 34.68 15.93 5.35
N VAL A 805 33.69 16.03 4.47
CA VAL A 805 32.64 17.04 4.53
C VAL A 805 31.32 16.34 4.29
N SER A 806 30.30 16.62 5.10
CA SER A 806 28.97 16.02 4.93
C SER A 806 27.86 17.05 4.67
N SER A 807 27.02 16.75 3.69
CA SER A 807 25.71 17.41 3.53
C SER A 807 24.65 16.53 4.17
N VAL A 808 23.91 17.05 5.15
CA VAL A 808 22.87 16.32 5.88
C VAL A 808 21.51 16.96 5.64
N VAL A 809 20.55 16.16 5.16
CA VAL A 809 19.16 16.53 4.97
C VAL A 809 18.29 15.49 5.66
N THR A 810 17.53 15.91 6.66
CA THR A 810 16.78 15.00 7.54
C THR A 810 15.31 15.30 7.47
N ASP A 811 14.49 14.34 7.02
CA ASP A 811 13.05 14.38 7.21
C ASP A 811 12.74 13.95 8.65
N VAL A 812 12.37 14.95 9.47
CA VAL A 812 12.12 14.76 10.90
C VAL A 812 10.90 13.87 11.12
N SER A 813 9.91 13.94 10.24
CA SER A 813 8.62 13.24 10.38
C SER A 813 8.72 11.76 10.07
N THR A 814 9.66 11.36 9.22
CA THR A 814 9.88 9.95 8.88
C THR A 814 11.10 9.34 9.56
N GLY A 815 11.92 10.15 10.24
CA GLY A 815 13.20 9.72 10.80
C GLY A 815 14.21 9.33 9.71
N THR A 816 14.11 9.95 8.54
CA THR A 816 14.97 9.61 7.38
C THR A 816 16.07 10.65 7.23
N ILE A 817 17.32 10.21 7.18
CA ILE A 817 18.50 11.06 6.99
C ILE A 817 19.13 10.73 5.64
N PHE A 818 19.24 11.73 4.78
CA PHE A 818 20.05 11.71 3.57
C PHE A 818 21.39 12.37 3.89
N THR A 819 22.48 11.65 3.64
CA THR A 819 23.83 12.18 3.86
C THR A 819 24.76 11.88 2.69
N TYR A 820 25.62 12.84 2.36
CA TYR A 820 26.60 12.75 1.27
C TYR A 820 27.95 13.31 1.71
N PHE A 821 29.01 12.56 1.45
CA PHE A 821 30.39 12.88 1.81
C PHE A 821 31.24 13.28 0.61
N SER A 822 32.08 14.29 0.77
CA SER A 822 33.07 14.70 -0.25
C SER A 822 34.07 13.60 -0.59
N ALA A 823 34.49 13.56 -1.85
CA ALA A 823 35.50 12.64 -2.39
C ALA A 823 36.81 12.63 -1.60
N GLY A 824 37.07 11.56 -0.86
CA GLY A 824 38.32 11.41 -0.11
C GLY A 824 38.46 10.12 0.69
N ILE A 825 37.39 9.33 0.84
CA ILE A 825 37.47 8.07 1.59
C ILE A 825 37.83 6.92 0.64
N GLU A 826 39.12 6.59 0.56
CA GLU A 826 39.62 5.36 -0.06
C GLU A 826 40.14 4.38 1.01
N GLY A 827 40.06 3.08 0.74
CA GLY A 827 40.68 2.04 1.59
C GLY A 827 39.91 1.71 2.89
N PRO A 828 40.60 1.23 3.94
CA PRO A 828 40.00 0.77 5.20
C PRO A 828 39.03 1.77 5.86
N ALA A 829 39.20 3.07 5.64
CA ALA A 829 38.34 4.13 6.18
C ALA A 829 36.88 4.08 5.65
N ALA A 830 36.65 3.57 4.43
CA ALA A 830 35.29 3.39 3.90
C ALA A 830 34.59 2.16 4.47
N GLN A 831 35.35 1.10 4.79
CA GLN A 831 34.84 -0.06 5.53
C GLN A 831 34.61 0.28 7.00
N ASP A 832 35.45 1.14 7.55
CA ASP A 832 35.32 1.68 8.89
C ASP A 832 34.06 2.56 9.00
N LEU A 833 33.69 3.34 8.00
CA LEU A 833 32.43 4.12 7.99
C LEU A 833 31.16 3.30 8.25
N GLY A 834 31.02 2.15 7.61
CA GLY A 834 29.90 1.24 7.88
C GLY A 834 29.95 0.66 9.30
N THR A 835 31.15 0.47 9.85
CA THR A 835 31.39 0.00 11.22
C THR A 835 31.17 1.09 12.25
N VAL A 836 31.69 2.30 12.05
CA VAL A 836 31.49 3.51 12.83
C VAL A 836 30.01 3.89 12.85
N LEU A 837 29.28 3.84 11.74
CA LEU A 837 27.82 4.05 11.76
C LEU A 837 27.08 2.94 12.52
N ARG A 838 27.57 1.68 12.50
CA ARG A 838 27.03 0.59 13.33
C ARG A 838 27.35 0.74 14.82
N GLU A 839 28.54 1.23 15.16
CA GLU A 839 29.08 1.31 16.53
C GLU A 839 28.71 2.62 17.24
N ALA A 840 28.66 3.74 16.52
CA ALA A 840 28.39 5.06 17.08
C ALA A 840 26.93 5.23 17.52
N ILE A 841 26.00 4.42 16.99
CA ILE A 841 24.58 4.55 17.26
C ILE A 841 24.01 3.17 17.58
N ALA A 842 23.97 2.85 18.87
CA ALA A 842 23.33 1.65 19.39
C ALA A 842 21.86 1.64 18.97
N GLY A 843 21.51 0.86 17.94
CA GLY A 843 20.13 0.77 17.44
C GLY A 843 19.96 0.95 15.92
N ILE A 844 20.99 1.36 15.17
CA ILE A 844 20.91 1.35 13.71
C ILE A 844 20.80 -0.09 13.21
N ARG A 845 19.66 -0.42 12.60
CA ARG A 845 19.43 -1.72 11.96
C ARG A 845 19.64 -1.70 10.44
N MET A 846 19.59 -0.54 9.77
CA MET A 846 19.66 -0.46 8.30
C MET A 846 20.34 0.82 7.80
N VAL A 847 21.29 0.65 6.89
CA VAL A 847 21.98 1.73 6.16
C VAL A 847 21.97 1.37 4.67
N THR A 848 21.35 2.20 3.83
CA THR A 848 21.51 2.07 2.37
C THR A 848 22.67 2.97 1.93
N LEU A 849 23.80 2.35 1.62
CA LEU A 849 25.01 3.02 1.15
C LEU A 849 25.03 3.05 -0.39
N LEU A 850 25.35 4.20 -0.97
CA LEU A 850 25.37 4.48 -2.40
C LEU A 850 26.69 5.18 -2.76
N GLY A 851 27.63 4.47 -3.40
CA GLY A 851 28.80 5.11 -4.01
C GLY A 851 29.91 4.14 -4.41
N LYS A 852 30.94 4.67 -5.09
CA LYS A 852 31.92 3.89 -5.88
C LYS A 852 32.66 2.78 -5.11
N ALA A 853 32.78 2.86 -3.78
CA ALA A 853 33.61 1.95 -2.96
C ALA A 853 32.82 1.01 -2.04
N ALA A 854 31.49 1.10 -1.95
CA ALA A 854 30.72 0.26 -1.03
C ALA A 854 30.19 -1.00 -1.70
N GLY A 855 30.88 -2.11 -1.51
CA GLY A 855 30.45 -3.45 -1.90
C GLY A 855 29.45 -4.11 -0.94
N SER A 856 28.58 -3.35 -0.26
CA SER A 856 27.57 -3.96 0.62
C SER A 856 26.29 -3.14 0.72
N PHE A 857 25.18 -3.71 0.22
CA PHE A 857 23.87 -3.48 0.81
C PHE A 857 23.89 -4.18 2.16
N ILE A 858 23.50 -3.48 3.23
CA ILE A 858 23.46 -4.05 4.56
C ILE A 858 22.02 -3.95 5.04
N THR A 859 21.20 -4.95 4.73
CA THR A 859 19.93 -5.21 5.42
C THR A 859 20.18 -6.27 6.50
N GLY A 860 20.52 -5.84 7.71
CA GLY A 860 20.64 -6.79 8.82
C GLY A 860 19.27 -7.35 9.18
N GLY A 861 18.96 -8.61 8.83
CA GLY A 861 17.70 -9.23 9.22
C GLY A 861 17.52 -10.71 8.86
N SER A 862 16.64 -11.39 9.59
CA SER A 862 16.26 -12.81 9.38
C SER A 862 15.47 -13.07 8.09
N HIS A 863 14.99 -12.02 7.41
CA HIS A 863 14.17 -12.10 6.19
C HIS A 863 14.97 -12.25 4.88
N SER A 864 16.31 -12.26 4.94
CA SER A 864 17.18 -12.44 3.78
C SER A 864 16.89 -13.73 2.98
N MET A 865 16.41 -14.78 3.65
CA MET A 865 16.01 -16.03 3.01
C MET A 865 14.81 -15.85 2.06
N TRP A 866 13.75 -15.17 2.53
CA TRP A 866 12.56 -14.94 1.70
C TRP A 866 12.85 -13.98 0.54
N GLN A 867 13.66 -12.95 0.76
CA GLN A 867 14.10 -12.08 -0.35
C GLN A 867 14.82 -12.87 -1.45
N ARG A 868 15.69 -13.83 -1.07
CA ARG A 868 16.34 -14.75 -2.01
C ARG A 868 15.34 -15.65 -2.73
N GLN A 869 14.40 -16.26 -2.00
CA GLN A 869 13.35 -17.10 -2.60
C GLN A 869 12.47 -16.30 -3.57
N MET A 870 12.18 -15.03 -3.27
CA MET A 870 11.44 -14.16 -4.19
C MET A 870 12.28 -13.86 -5.45
N LYS A 871 13.56 -13.51 -5.29
CA LYS A 871 14.47 -13.33 -6.44
C LYS A 871 14.53 -14.58 -7.31
N GLU A 872 14.69 -15.76 -6.73
CA GLU A 872 14.67 -17.04 -7.48
C GLU A 872 13.32 -17.33 -8.14
N GLY A 873 12.21 -16.90 -7.54
CA GLY A 873 10.87 -17.06 -8.10
C GLY A 873 10.64 -16.22 -9.36
N PHE A 874 11.26 -15.03 -9.42
CA PHE A 874 11.17 -14.11 -10.56
C PHE A 874 12.29 -14.29 -11.59
N ASP A 875 13.49 -14.68 -11.15
CA ASP A 875 14.69 -14.81 -11.97
C ASP A 875 15.56 -15.98 -11.46
N PRO A 876 15.18 -17.23 -11.78
CA PRO A 876 15.83 -18.44 -11.28
C PRO A 876 17.28 -18.62 -11.77
N HIS A 877 17.72 -17.82 -12.74
CA HIS A 877 19.07 -17.85 -13.30
C HIS A 877 19.91 -16.64 -12.90
N SER A 878 19.38 -15.75 -12.05
CA SER A 878 20.06 -14.55 -11.57
C SER A 878 20.63 -13.67 -12.69
N LEU A 879 19.89 -13.51 -13.79
CA LEU A 879 20.30 -12.72 -14.95
C LEU A 879 20.11 -11.20 -14.76
N LEU A 880 19.09 -10.80 -14.01
CA LEU A 880 18.73 -9.40 -13.80
C LEU A 880 19.53 -8.79 -12.64
N ASN A 881 20.29 -7.71 -12.93
CA ASN A 881 21.12 -6.99 -11.97
C ASN A 881 21.96 -7.95 -11.08
N PRO A 882 22.91 -8.71 -11.67
CA PRO A 882 23.73 -9.66 -10.92
C PRO A 882 24.53 -8.94 -9.83
N GLY A 883 24.75 -9.60 -8.70
CA GLY A 883 25.52 -9.01 -7.59
C GLY A 883 24.79 -7.93 -6.78
N LEU A 884 23.64 -7.44 -7.25
CA LEU A 884 22.70 -6.71 -6.39
C LEU A 884 21.92 -7.72 -5.55
N GLU A 885 22.63 -8.36 -4.64
CA GLU A 885 22.01 -9.21 -3.68
C GLU A 885 21.32 -8.27 -2.66
N LEU A 886 19.99 -8.36 -2.59
CA LEU A 886 19.16 -7.67 -1.60
C LEU A 886 19.42 -8.32 -0.23
N TRP A 887 20.66 -8.19 0.28
CA TRP A 887 21.11 -8.76 1.54
C TRP A 887 20.99 -7.80 2.68
#